data_AF-A0A4R0N8S3-F1
#
_entry.id   AF-A0A4R0N8S3-F1
#
_cell.length_a   1.000
_cell.length_b   1.000
_cell.length_c   1.000
_cell.angle_alpha   90.00
_cell.angle_beta   90.00
_cell.angle_gamma   90.00
#
_symmetry.space_group_name_H-M   'P 1'
#
loop_
_entity.id
_entity.type
_entity.pdbx_description
1 polymer ?
#
loop_
_entity_poly.entity_id
_entity_poly.type
_entity_poly.pdbx_seq_one_letter_code
_entity_poly.pdbx_strand_id
1 'polypeptide(L)'
;MQNFEKARRFFNGLALVQKLKLTSLSLVLLSPLLTIAQTPTKPLVNATISGQVIDSRTSDPLPGALVQLEGVTHSVQTDRDGKFSFVTGQKLPVTLIVSYLGYDKSSVVVTNTPITIKLNQNQKQLSEILIVGYGTQNKKEITGSVAKIKASEVIQQPVASFDAQLQGKAAGVQVITNSGVPGEGIFLRVRGTTSINSSSDPLYIVDGVFLNNSSLQATNLGGRVTSPLADINPADIESIEVLKDASATAIYGSRGANGVVLITTKKGNYNNKSTVSFNIANGWVQADKNTVPSLTTGPEAALLANEWWINSGVDNPSLNQTVQNRPFRPVSEGGRGLPEEQPTYDRLGDLLRKGRVQDYSLAVQGGSNSSRYYIGAGYTDQEALIKVIKFSRASLKFNFDQKLSEKVSIGLTNSFSKSDRNQARTGDGPQVSLWNSAVSTATFTPKYGEDGFATGVDNTYTLIDNYDVKTQSLRYVGSVFAEAELAKGLKFKTSFSLDYNNYKESAYWNTNTSIGKAVGGQANSDITQNNTWINEQTLTYQKQLGNHKLTLLAGNSFQSNTLSVNSGVGTGFANDNYKLISSASIRTASEGWTGYNLSSFFGRAGYNYLSKYFAEATLRADGSSKFGTNNQWGYFPAFSLGWRLKEESYLTNVDWLSDLKLRASYGITGNQSGIDNFASRGLWSGGSSYADLVGSPLPGIGPEQLGNDDLRWEKTKQTDIGLDASFFNNRLAVTLDLYHKYTSDLLLQQPIPSSTGFSVYWANVGEISNKGYELTINSTNLRTRHFTWSTDFNISGNKNKIEKLPSPITQYTRDWVILKEGYSMNSFWLYNQLYVDPNTGAPVFEGQDANGNVTAEDRKIIHSAYPKFYGGLTNNFKYKNFDLGVAFSFQYGNYTLNLQRYFKERNASAGSVTTNVLNRWQKKGDITDIPRLTSVGSNYTIDQSSRYLEDASFLRLKQVTLGYNLPKSTFSKLGLSDVRVYFVGSNLFLWTKYTGDPESGITSNPNAQGLGGFGTPPQPKGFQFGLNVKL
;
A
#
# COMPACT_ATOMS: atom_id res chain seq x y z
N MET A 1 47.70 13.75 36.91
CA MET A 1 48.54 13.67 35.71
C MET A 1 47.79 12.88 34.65
N GLN A 2 47.58 13.51 33.49
CA GLN A 2 47.62 12.93 32.14
C GLN A 2 47.06 11.51 31.98
N ASN A 3 45.77 11.39 31.63
CA ASN A 3 45.24 10.46 30.61
C ASN A 3 43.70 10.37 30.62
N PHE A 4 42.99 11.50 30.59
CA PHE A 4 41.52 11.49 30.44
C PHE A 4 40.96 12.55 29.47
N GLU A 5 41.80 13.13 28.59
CA GLU A 5 41.35 14.08 27.56
C GLU A 5 41.36 13.54 26.12
N LYS A 6 41.89 12.33 25.86
CA LYS A 6 41.94 11.78 24.49
C LYS A 6 40.74 10.90 24.08
N ALA A 7 39.83 10.57 24.99
CA ALA A 7 38.63 9.77 24.67
C ALA A 7 37.39 10.61 24.34
N ARG A 8 37.42 11.94 24.52
CA ARG A 8 36.23 12.81 24.39
C ARG A 8 36.03 13.46 23.00
N ARG A 9 36.91 13.16 22.02
CA ARG A 9 36.81 13.72 20.65
C ARG A 9 36.21 12.79 19.60
N PHE A 10 35.74 11.60 19.97
CA PHE A 10 35.14 10.66 19.01
C PHE A 10 33.59 10.70 18.95
N PHE A 11 32.92 11.52 19.77
CA PHE A 11 31.45 11.42 19.92
C PHE A 11 30.64 12.72 19.97
N ASN A 12 31.14 13.85 19.46
CA ASN A 12 30.31 15.06 19.32
C ASN A 12 30.56 15.77 17.98
N GLY A 13 29.60 15.63 17.07
CA GLY A 13 29.60 16.29 15.77
C GLY A 13 28.20 16.33 15.17
N LEU A 14 27.22 16.89 15.89
CA LEU A 14 25.88 17.14 15.36
C LEU A 14 25.32 18.46 15.91
N ALA A 15 25.88 19.58 15.47
CA ALA A 15 25.24 20.90 15.53
C ALA A 15 26.05 21.94 14.75
N LEU A 16 25.78 22.10 13.45
CA LEU A 16 25.84 23.42 12.78
C LEU A 16 25.19 23.34 11.39
N VAL A 17 23.86 23.45 11.32
CA VAL A 17 23.16 23.83 10.09
C VAL A 17 22.53 25.19 10.36
N GLN A 18 23.28 26.25 10.08
CA GLN A 18 22.70 27.53 9.68
C GLN A 18 23.78 28.40 9.05
N LYS A 19 23.47 28.88 7.83
CA LYS A 19 24.25 29.76 6.94
C LYS A 19 25.31 29.05 6.08
N LEU A 20 24.94 28.78 4.83
CA LEU A 20 25.71 29.26 3.67
C LEU A 20 24.88 29.14 2.38
N LYS A 21 24.51 30.31 1.85
CA LYS A 21 24.09 30.52 0.46
C LYS A 21 25.33 30.39 -0.43
N LEU A 22 25.13 29.85 -1.63
CA LEU A 22 25.94 29.98 -2.85
C LEU A 22 27.47 30.07 -2.68
N THR A 23 28.18 29.00 -3.07
CA THR A 23 29.16 29.08 -4.16
C THR A 23 29.57 27.69 -4.65
N SER A 24 29.51 27.58 -5.97
CA SER A 24 30.02 26.59 -6.89
C SER A 24 31.38 25.93 -6.56
N LEU A 25 31.37 24.59 -6.68
CA LEU A 25 32.25 23.82 -7.56
C LEU A 25 33.78 24.04 -7.41
N SER A 26 34.41 23.42 -6.42
CA SER A 26 35.82 22.98 -6.51
C SER A 26 36.24 22.24 -5.24
N LEU A 27 36.22 20.89 -5.25
CA LEU A 27 37.11 20.07 -4.44
C LEU A 27 37.06 18.59 -4.85
N VAL A 28 37.77 18.23 -5.92
CA VAL A 28 38.27 16.86 -6.15
C VAL A 28 39.64 17.01 -6.79
N LEU A 29 40.71 17.05 -5.99
CA LEU A 29 42.10 16.90 -6.45
C LEU A 29 43.03 16.70 -5.24
N LEU A 30 43.35 15.44 -4.95
CA LEU A 30 44.53 14.94 -4.20
C LEU A 30 44.44 13.39 -4.23
N SER A 31 44.82 12.76 -5.36
CA SER A 31 46.11 12.09 -5.64
C SER A 31 46.15 10.62 -5.12
N PRO A 32 46.70 9.67 -5.90
CA PRO A 32 48.15 9.61 -6.08
C PRO A 32 48.64 9.53 -7.53
N LEU A 33 49.74 10.26 -7.78
CA LEU A 33 50.70 9.97 -8.84
C LEU A 33 51.46 8.69 -8.49
N LEU A 34 51.48 7.74 -9.44
CA LEU A 34 52.63 6.90 -9.80
C LEU A 34 52.21 6.05 -11.00
N THR A 35 52.29 6.63 -12.20
CA THR A 35 52.28 5.88 -13.45
C THR A 35 53.63 6.04 -14.12
N ILE A 36 54.43 4.99 -14.02
CA ILE A 36 55.60 4.75 -14.87
C ILE A 36 55.11 4.79 -16.32
N ALA A 37 55.76 5.62 -17.14
CA ALA A 37 55.51 5.72 -18.56
C ALA A 37 55.83 4.36 -19.23
N GLN A 38 54.79 3.58 -19.52
CA GLN A 38 54.87 2.53 -20.53
C GLN A 38 54.65 3.18 -21.89
N THR A 39 55.71 3.21 -22.70
CA THR A 39 55.65 3.52 -24.13
C THR A 39 54.59 2.62 -24.78
N PRO A 40 53.57 3.17 -25.45
CA PRO A 40 52.57 2.35 -26.13
C PRO A 40 53.29 1.58 -27.25
N THR A 41 53.38 0.26 -27.09
CA THR A 41 53.74 -0.63 -28.19
C THR A 41 52.71 -0.43 -29.29
N LYS A 42 53.15 0.05 -30.47
CA LYS A 42 52.28 0.10 -31.65
C LYS A 42 51.78 -1.33 -31.89
N PRO A 43 50.45 -1.59 -31.82
CA PRO A 43 49.93 -2.92 -32.06
C PRO A 43 50.30 -3.34 -33.48
N LEU A 44 50.78 -4.57 -33.64
CA LEU A 44 51.04 -5.17 -34.95
C LEU A 44 49.68 -5.29 -35.67
N VAL A 45 49.45 -4.47 -36.70
CA VAL A 45 48.23 -4.51 -37.51
C VAL A 45 48.45 -5.48 -38.67
N ASN A 46 47.86 -6.66 -38.59
CA ASN A 46 47.96 -7.68 -39.64
C ASN A 46 46.76 -7.67 -40.59
N ALA A 47 45.60 -7.14 -40.18
CA ALA A 47 44.43 -6.96 -41.04
C ALA A 47 43.50 -5.83 -40.53
N THR A 48 42.82 -5.16 -41.46
CA THR A 48 41.68 -4.26 -41.17
C THR A 48 40.43 -4.87 -41.79
N ILE A 49 39.42 -5.10 -40.97
CA ILE A 49 38.15 -5.72 -41.34
C ILE A 49 37.09 -4.63 -41.34
N SER A 50 36.56 -4.30 -42.50
CA SER A 50 35.42 -3.40 -42.64
C SER A 50 34.17 -4.19 -43.03
N GLY A 51 33.00 -3.67 -42.68
CA GLY A 51 31.77 -4.37 -43.00
C GLY A 51 30.52 -3.63 -42.58
N GLN A 52 29.37 -4.26 -42.79
CA GLN A 52 28.05 -3.74 -42.42
C GLN A 52 27.22 -4.83 -41.73
N VAL A 53 26.50 -4.47 -40.67
CA VAL A 53 25.56 -5.36 -39.97
C VAL A 53 24.13 -4.93 -40.28
N ILE A 54 23.31 -5.86 -40.76
CA ILE A 54 21.92 -5.60 -41.20
C ILE A 54 20.94 -6.64 -40.63
N ASP A 55 19.66 -6.29 -40.52
CA ASP A 55 18.57 -7.21 -40.21
C ASP A 55 18.38 -8.19 -41.36
N SER A 56 18.30 -9.49 -41.08
CA SER A 56 18.19 -10.52 -42.11
C SER A 56 16.86 -10.52 -42.88
N ARG A 57 15.78 -9.95 -42.32
CA ARG A 57 14.43 -9.91 -42.87
C ARG A 57 14.12 -8.56 -43.52
N THR A 58 14.40 -7.44 -42.84
CA THR A 58 14.08 -6.11 -43.35
C THR A 58 15.23 -5.51 -44.17
N SER A 59 16.43 -6.08 -44.09
CA SER A 59 17.67 -5.51 -44.65
C SER A 59 18.02 -4.12 -44.11
N ASP A 60 17.37 -3.69 -43.01
CA ASP A 60 17.68 -2.43 -42.35
C ASP A 60 19.07 -2.49 -41.70
N PRO A 61 19.86 -1.41 -41.74
CA PRO A 61 21.11 -1.33 -41.01
C PRO A 61 20.88 -1.39 -39.49
N LEU A 62 21.77 -2.08 -38.78
CA LEU A 62 21.70 -2.25 -37.33
C LEU A 62 22.74 -1.38 -36.63
N PRO A 63 22.41 -0.12 -36.27
CA PRO A 63 23.34 0.79 -35.60
C PRO A 63 23.55 0.41 -34.13
N GLY A 64 24.81 0.36 -33.69
CA GLY A 64 25.21 -0.03 -32.33
C GLY A 64 25.32 -1.55 -32.11
N ALA A 65 25.34 -2.36 -33.17
CA ALA A 65 25.73 -3.76 -33.09
C ALA A 65 27.20 -3.88 -32.66
N LEU A 66 27.45 -4.72 -31.65
CA LEU A 66 28.78 -4.96 -31.12
C LEU A 66 29.45 -6.05 -31.96
N VAL A 67 30.59 -5.72 -32.57
CA VAL A 67 31.42 -6.63 -33.37
C VAL A 67 32.72 -6.87 -32.61
N GLN A 68 32.99 -8.13 -32.28
CA GLN A 68 34.15 -8.55 -31.50
C GLN A 68 34.83 -9.73 -32.19
N LEU A 69 36.15 -9.83 -32.11
CA LEU A 69 36.88 -10.98 -32.63
C LEU A 69 36.97 -12.08 -31.55
N GLU A 70 36.80 -13.33 -31.94
CA GLU A 70 36.75 -14.46 -31.00
C GLU A 70 38.08 -14.60 -30.23
N GLY A 71 38.00 -14.65 -28.90
CA GLY A 71 39.18 -14.78 -28.02
C GLY A 71 39.91 -13.48 -27.66
N VAL A 72 39.48 -12.31 -28.16
CA VAL A 72 40.05 -10.99 -27.78
C VAL A 72 39.01 -10.08 -27.15
N THR A 73 39.42 -9.20 -26.23
CA THR A 73 38.53 -8.29 -25.49
C THR A 73 38.19 -7.00 -26.23
N HIS A 74 38.87 -6.71 -27.34
CA HIS A 74 38.60 -5.53 -28.17
C HIS A 74 37.33 -5.72 -29.01
N SER A 75 36.43 -4.73 -28.98
CA SER A 75 35.18 -4.72 -29.74
C SER A 75 34.95 -3.33 -30.35
N VAL A 76 34.26 -3.27 -31.48
CA VAL A 76 33.80 -2.03 -32.12
C VAL A 76 32.29 -2.06 -32.25
N GLN A 77 31.66 -0.89 -32.29
CA GLN A 77 30.23 -0.76 -32.55
C GLN A 77 29.99 -0.28 -33.98
N THR A 78 28.91 -0.75 -34.59
CA THR A 78 28.47 -0.24 -35.89
C THR A 78 27.93 1.19 -35.78
N ASP A 79 28.15 1.99 -36.83
CA ASP A 79 27.66 3.36 -36.97
C ASP A 79 26.16 3.43 -37.34
N ARG A 80 25.66 4.62 -37.69
CA ARG A 80 24.25 4.86 -38.06
C ARG A 80 23.79 4.10 -39.30
N ASP A 81 24.71 3.78 -40.20
CA ASP A 81 24.45 3.01 -41.42
C ASP A 81 24.77 1.52 -41.21
N GLY A 82 25.00 1.10 -39.96
CA GLY A 82 25.33 -0.28 -39.63
C GLY A 82 26.77 -0.67 -40.00
N LYS A 83 27.63 0.26 -40.41
CA LYS A 83 29.00 -0.03 -40.84
C LYS A 83 29.96 -0.10 -39.66
N PHE A 84 30.97 -0.95 -39.76
CA PHE A 84 32.05 -1.05 -38.79
C PHE A 84 33.42 -1.14 -39.49
N SER A 85 34.46 -0.76 -38.75
CA SER A 85 35.86 -0.99 -39.11
C SER A 85 36.59 -1.48 -37.86
N PHE A 86 37.24 -2.64 -37.96
CA PHE A 86 37.90 -3.34 -36.87
C PHE A 86 39.34 -3.67 -37.28
N VAL A 87 40.31 -3.27 -36.47
CA VAL A 87 41.73 -3.53 -36.76
C VAL A 87 42.23 -4.66 -35.87
N THR A 88 42.93 -5.64 -36.43
CA THR A 88 43.40 -6.83 -35.69
C THR A 88 44.84 -7.19 -36.03
N GLY A 89 45.53 -7.78 -35.04
CA GLY A 89 46.84 -8.41 -35.19
C GLY A 89 46.79 -9.86 -35.66
N GLN A 90 45.60 -10.41 -35.92
CA GLN A 90 45.44 -11.72 -36.54
C GLN A 90 45.36 -11.61 -38.08
N LYS A 91 45.88 -12.60 -38.82
CA LYS A 91 45.70 -12.71 -40.28
C LYS A 91 44.37 -13.40 -40.59
N LEU A 92 43.72 -13.02 -41.69
CA LEU A 92 42.51 -13.70 -42.16
C LEU A 92 42.82 -15.17 -42.52
N PRO A 93 41.90 -16.12 -42.29
CA PRO A 93 40.54 -15.93 -41.78
C PRO A 93 40.47 -15.74 -40.26
N VAL A 94 39.52 -14.92 -39.79
CA VAL A 94 39.24 -14.71 -38.35
C VAL A 94 37.76 -14.79 -38.07
N THR A 95 37.37 -15.20 -36.86
CA THR A 95 35.96 -15.29 -36.47
C THR A 95 35.51 -14.01 -35.75
N LEU A 96 34.46 -13.37 -36.25
CA LEU A 96 33.77 -12.27 -35.58
C LEU A 96 32.52 -12.78 -34.86
N ILE A 97 32.41 -12.47 -33.58
CA ILE A 97 31.20 -12.57 -32.79
C ILE A 97 30.47 -11.23 -32.87
N VAL A 98 29.29 -11.24 -33.47
CA VAL A 98 28.42 -10.07 -33.56
C VAL A 98 27.22 -10.26 -32.64
N SER A 99 26.96 -9.24 -31.82
CA SER A 99 25.80 -9.23 -30.92
C SER A 99 25.06 -7.91 -31.01
N TYR A 100 23.73 -8.00 -31.05
CA TYR A 100 22.85 -6.84 -31.04
C TYR A 100 21.61 -7.16 -30.22
N LEU A 101 21.13 -6.18 -29.44
CA LEU A 101 20.02 -6.41 -28.50
C LEU A 101 18.75 -6.77 -29.28
N GLY A 102 18.15 -7.93 -28.96
CA GLY A 102 16.97 -8.45 -29.66
C GLY A 102 17.28 -9.29 -30.91
N TYR A 103 18.55 -9.64 -31.14
CA TYR A 103 19.02 -10.47 -32.25
C TYR A 103 19.82 -11.67 -31.72
N ASP A 104 19.87 -12.75 -32.49
CA ASP A 104 20.72 -13.90 -32.17
C ASP A 104 22.20 -13.51 -32.30
N LYS A 105 23.04 -13.95 -31.36
CA LYS A 105 24.49 -13.79 -31.51
C LYS A 105 24.94 -14.61 -32.71
N SER A 106 25.65 -13.97 -33.63
CA SER A 106 26.16 -14.61 -34.84
C SER A 106 27.67 -14.72 -34.75
N SER A 107 28.20 -15.91 -35.03
CA SER A 107 29.64 -16.15 -35.19
C SER A 107 29.93 -16.28 -36.68
N VAL A 108 30.71 -15.36 -37.23
CA VAL A 108 30.95 -15.23 -38.68
C VAL A 108 32.44 -15.32 -38.95
N VAL A 109 32.85 -16.32 -39.71
CA VAL A 109 34.23 -16.43 -40.20
C VAL A 109 34.42 -15.45 -41.35
N VAL A 110 35.34 -14.50 -41.16
CA VAL A 110 35.71 -13.49 -42.15
C VAL A 110 36.91 -14.00 -42.92
N THR A 111 36.72 -14.27 -44.21
CA THR A 111 37.79 -14.62 -45.16
C THR A 111 38.19 -13.43 -46.04
N ASN A 112 37.27 -12.51 -46.32
CA ASN A 112 37.44 -11.31 -47.16
C ASN A 112 36.76 -10.07 -46.55
N THR A 113 37.22 -8.88 -46.92
CA THR A 113 36.70 -7.57 -46.49
C THR A 113 36.43 -6.67 -47.70
N PRO A 114 35.35 -5.87 -47.76
CA PRO A 114 34.32 -5.68 -46.73
C PRO A 114 33.31 -6.83 -46.65
N ILE A 115 32.76 -7.09 -45.46
CA ILE A 115 31.78 -8.16 -45.21
C ILE A 115 30.39 -7.61 -44.82
N THR A 116 29.31 -8.26 -45.28
CA THR A 116 27.95 -7.98 -44.79
C THR A 116 27.49 -9.09 -43.85
N ILE A 117 27.16 -8.73 -42.62
CA ILE A 117 26.73 -9.66 -41.56
C ILE A 117 25.23 -9.49 -41.34
N LYS A 118 24.46 -10.53 -41.68
CA LYS A 118 23.01 -10.55 -41.45
C LYS A 118 22.72 -11.13 -40.07
N LEU A 119 22.04 -10.38 -39.21
CA LEU A 119 21.57 -10.88 -37.92
C LEU A 119 20.09 -11.25 -38.01
N ASN A 120 19.76 -12.44 -37.52
CA ASN A 120 18.37 -12.84 -37.34
C ASN A 120 17.82 -12.19 -36.07
N GLN A 121 16.65 -11.54 -36.20
CA GLN A 121 15.92 -11.06 -35.04
C GLN A 121 15.62 -12.26 -34.13
N ASN A 122 15.98 -12.13 -32.86
CA ASN A 122 15.76 -13.17 -31.88
C ASN A 122 14.26 -13.26 -31.61
N GLN A 123 13.60 -14.22 -32.27
CA GLN A 123 12.19 -14.53 -32.04
C GLN A 123 11.98 -15.40 -30.80
N LYS A 124 13.05 -15.80 -30.08
CA LYS A 124 12.86 -16.33 -28.73
C LYS A 124 12.35 -15.18 -27.89
N GLN A 125 11.02 -15.17 -27.70
CA GLN A 125 10.39 -14.44 -26.63
C GLN A 125 11.25 -14.62 -25.38
N LEU A 126 11.67 -13.51 -24.76
CA LEU A 126 12.16 -13.55 -23.40
C LEU A 126 11.07 -14.27 -22.60
N SER A 127 11.32 -15.52 -22.21
CA SER A 127 10.41 -16.24 -21.33
C SER A 127 10.27 -15.39 -20.07
N GLU A 128 9.10 -14.82 -19.87
CA GLU A 128 8.84 -14.04 -18.67
C GLU A 128 8.95 -15.00 -17.47
N ILE A 129 9.98 -14.81 -16.67
CA ILE A 129 10.19 -15.58 -15.44
C ILE A 129 9.37 -14.92 -14.35
N LEU A 130 8.58 -15.74 -13.67
CA LEU A 130 7.81 -15.38 -12.49
C LEU A 130 8.37 -16.14 -11.29
N ILE A 131 8.35 -15.48 -10.14
CA ILE A 131 8.71 -16.10 -8.86
C ILE A 131 7.42 -16.62 -8.24
N VAL A 132 7.39 -17.92 -7.93
CA VAL A 132 6.22 -18.59 -7.35
C VAL A 132 6.69 -19.52 -6.25
N GLY A 133 6.39 -19.18 -4.99
CA GLY A 133 6.85 -19.97 -3.86
C GLY A 133 8.37 -19.85 -3.69
N TYR A 134 9.01 -21.00 -3.48
CA TYR A 134 10.46 -21.16 -3.36
C TYR A 134 11.18 -21.34 -4.70
N GLY A 135 10.51 -21.11 -5.83
CA GLY A 135 11.05 -21.37 -7.17
C GLY A 135 10.77 -20.28 -8.18
N THR A 136 11.46 -20.38 -9.33
CA THR A 136 11.18 -19.58 -10.52
C THR A 136 10.54 -20.47 -11.58
N GLN A 137 9.55 -19.94 -12.29
CA GLN A 137 8.88 -20.64 -13.38
C GLN A 137 8.70 -19.72 -14.57
N ASN A 138 8.77 -20.29 -15.77
CA ASN A 138 8.34 -19.59 -16.98
C ASN A 138 6.83 -19.35 -16.89
N LYS A 139 6.37 -18.16 -17.28
CA LYS A 139 4.94 -17.83 -17.35
C LYS A 139 4.12 -18.88 -18.10
N LYS A 140 4.69 -19.47 -19.16
CA LYS A 140 4.05 -20.53 -19.95
C LYS A 140 3.80 -21.82 -19.16
N GLU A 141 4.60 -22.11 -18.12
CA GLU A 141 4.49 -23.31 -17.29
C GLU A 141 3.53 -23.14 -16.10
N ILE A 142 3.19 -21.89 -15.70
CA ILE A 142 2.42 -21.60 -14.49
C ILE A 142 0.95 -21.98 -14.64
N THR A 143 0.42 -22.79 -13.73
CA THR A 143 -0.97 -23.24 -13.71
C THR A 143 -1.88 -22.34 -12.85
N GLY A 144 -1.32 -21.59 -11.90
CA GLY A 144 -2.05 -20.67 -11.01
C GLY A 144 -2.22 -19.25 -11.55
N SER A 145 -2.99 -18.41 -10.83
CA SER A 145 -3.22 -17.01 -11.17
C SER A 145 -2.18 -16.12 -10.48
N VAL A 146 -1.27 -15.55 -11.26
CA VAL A 146 -0.18 -14.69 -10.79
C VAL A 146 -0.13 -13.39 -11.59
N ALA A 147 -0.21 -12.25 -10.92
CA ALA A 147 -0.01 -10.95 -11.53
C ALA A 147 1.41 -10.45 -11.29
N LYS A 148 2.11 -10.00 -12.33
CA LYS A 148 3.43 -9.38 -12.21
C LYS A 148 3.33 -7.89 -12.46
N ILE A 149 3.88 -7.11 -11.54
CA ILE A 149 3.95 -5.66 -11.62
C ILE A 149 5.43 -5.29 -11.68
N LYS A 150 5.84 -4.56 -12.72
CA LYS A 150 7.25 -4.19 -12.92
C LYS A 150 7.60 -2.99 -12.07
N ALA A 151 8.83 -2.94 -11.55
CA ALA A 151 9.31 -1.80 -10.77
C ALA A 151 9.17 -0.44 -11.49
N SER A 152 9.28 -0.39 -12.82
CA SER A 152 9.09 0.83 -13.61
C SER A 152 7.69 1.44 -13.50
N GLU A 153 6.69 0.65 -13.12
CA GLU A 153 5.29 1.09 -12.94
C GLU A 153 5.02 1.59 -11.51
N VAL A 154 5.95 1.32 -10.58
CA VAL A 154 5.81 1.51 -9.14
C VAL A 154 6.67 2.71 -8.69
N ILE A 155 7.95 2.75 -9.08
CA ILE A 155 8.98 3.72 -8.61
C ILE A 155 8.70 5.20 -8.91
N GLN A 156 7.66 5.54 -9.67
CA GLN A 156 7.45 6.88 -10.21
C GLN A 156 6.38 7.72 -9.51
N GLN A 157 5.82 7.30 -8.37
CA GLN A 157 4.77 8.07 -7.68
C GLN A 157 5.30 8.73 -6.39
N PRO A 158 4.94 10.01 -6.11
CA PRO A 158 5.32 10.72 -4.88
C PRO A 158 4.46 10.27 -3.68
N VAL A 159 4.46 8.97 -3.40
CA VAL A 159 3.79 8.35 -2.25
C VAL A 159 4.83 7.65 -1.38
N ALA A 160 4.61 7.67 -0.07
CA ALA A 160 5.59 7.19 0.91
C ALA A 160 5.86 5.68 0.82
N SER A 161 4.87 4.88 0.40
CA SER A 161 4.90 3.42 0.42
C SER A 161 4.56 2.81 -0.94
N PHE A 162 5.16 1.65 -1.23
CA PHE A 162 5.04 0.99 -2.55
C PHE A 162 3.67 0.32 -2.75
N ASP A 163 3.00 -0.08 -1.68
CA ASP A 163 1.68 -0.72 -1.68
C ASP A 163 0.58 0.23 -2.19
N ALA A 164 0.66 1.53 -1.88
CA ALA A 164 -0.20 2.55 -2.49
C ALA A 164 -0.08 2.59 -4.03
N GLN A 165 1.12 2.30 -4.55
CA GLN A 165 1.42 2.40 -5.98
C GLN A 165 0.84 1.22 -6.78
N LEU A 166 0.37 0.16 -6.10
CA LEU A 166 -0.24 -1.01 -6.72
C LEU A 166 -1.69 -0.77 -7.17
N GLN A 167 -2.29 0.36 -6.79
CA GLN A 167 -3.69 0.64 -7.07
C GLN A 167 -3.99 0.67 -8.58
N GLY A 168 -4.92 -0.20 -9.01
CA GLY A 168 -5.31 -0.33 -10.42
C GLY A 168 -4.25 -0.97 -11.33
N LYS A 169 -3.17 -1.55 -10.77
CA LYS A 169 -2.08 -2.18 -11.55
C LYS A 169 -2.30 -3.67 -11.81
N ALA A 170 -3.10 -4.36 -11.00
CA ALA A 170 -3.37 -5.78 -11.16
C ALA A 170 -4.86 -6.11 -10.96
N ALA A 171 -5.38 -6.98 -11.83
CA ALA A 171 -6.73 -7.52 -11.68
C ALA A 171 -6.82 -8.40 -10.43
N GLY A 172 -7.94 -8.31 -9.71
CA GLY A 172 -8.21 -9.03 -8.47
C GLY A 172 -7.59 -8.40 -7.22
N VAL A 173 -6.89 -7.27 -7.37
CA VAL A 173 -6.18 -6.57 -6.29
C VAL A 173 -6.84 -5.23 -6.04
N GLN A 174 -7.52 -5.11 -4.91
CA GLN A 174 -8.13 -3.87 -4.45
C GLN A 174 -7.17 -3.19 -3.47
N VAL A 175 -6.74 -1.97 -3.79
CA VAL A 175 -5.93 -1.11 -2.91
C VAL A 175 -6.78 0.07 -2.49
N ILE A 176 -6.90 0.30 -1.19
CA ILE A 176 -7.73 1.34 -0.60
C ILE A 176 -6.84 2.27 0.23
N THR A 177 -6.64 3.48 -0.29
CA THR A 177 -5.89 4.55 0.37
C THR A 177 -6.87 5.46 1.11
N ASN A 178 -7.11 5.16 2.39
CA ASN A 178 -8.16 5.81 3.19
C ASN A 178 -7.85 7.25 3.61
N SER A 179 -6.64 7.78 3.41
CA SER A 179 -6.27 9.16 3.75
C SER A 179 -5.13 9.71 2.88
N GLY A 180 -5.04 11.03 2.77
CA GLY A 180 -3.90 11.73 2.13
C GLY A 180 -2.65 11.90 3.00
N VAL A 181 -2.54 11.20 4.14
CA VAL A 181 -1.40 11.31 5.07
C VAL A 181 -0.24 10.39 4.60
N PRO A 182 0.98 10.93 4.42
CA PRO A 182 2.15 10.11 4.06
C PRO A 182 2.49 9.05 5.13
N GLY A 183 2.64 7.80 4.70
CA GLY A 183 3.08 6.68 5.55
C GLY A 183 1.98 6.10 6.46
N GLU A 184 0.71 6.45 6.24
CA GLU A 184 -0.44 5.80 6.89
C GLU A 184 -0.68 4.38 6.36
N GLY A 185 -1.37 3.55 7.15
CA GLY A 185 -1.87 2.23 6.78
C GLY A 185 -2.71 2.26 5.50
N ILE A 186 -2.47 1.28 4.62
CA ILE A 186 -3.23 1.06 3.38
C ILE A 186 -3.79 -0.35 3.44
N PHE A 187 -5.01 -0.55 2.95
CA PHE A 187 -5.59 -1.89 2.83
C PHE A 187 -5.37 -2.44 1.44
N LEU A 188 -4.82 -3.65 1.36
CA LEU A 188 -4.69 -4.38 0.12
C LEU A 188 -5.45 -5.69 0.26
N ARG A 189 -6.38 -5.95 -0.66
CA ARG A 189 -7.19 -7.17 -0.66
C ARG A 189 -7.02 -7.90 -1.97
N VAL A 190 -6.81 -9.20 -1.89
CA VAL A 190 -6.75 -10.08 -3.04
C VAL A 190 -8.03 -10.91 -3.09
N ARG A 191 -8.87 -10.67 -4.11
CA ARG A 191 -10.15 -11.36 -4.32
C ARG A 191 -11.16 -11.18 -3.17
N GLY A 192 -11.19 -9.99 -2.60
CA GLY A 192 -12.15 -9.58 -1.55
C GLY A 192 -11.78 -10.02 -0.14
N THR A 193 -12.71 -9.79 0.80
CA THR A 193 -12.56 -10.08 2.23
C THR A 193 -12.97 -11.51 2.53
N THR A 194 -12.10 -12.26 3.21
CA THR A 194 -12.24 -13.70 3.49
C THR A 194 -12.69 -14.00 4.92
N SER A 195 -12.66 -13.01 5.82
CA SER A 195 -13.05 -13.17 7.22
C SER A 195 -13.81 -11.96 7.75
N ILE A 196 -14.62 -12.16 8.78
CA ILE A 196 -15.35 -11.08 9.46
C ILE A 196 -14.45 -10.37 10.50
N ASN A 197 -13.63 -11.13 11.21
CA ASN A 197 -12.85 -10.63 12.34
C ASN A 197 -11.33 -10.62 12.06
N SER A 198 -10.82 -11.57 11.27
CA SER A 198 -9.42 -11.58 10.85
C SER A 198 -9.13 -10.50 9.83
N SER A 199 -7.93 -9.90 9.88
CA SER A 199 -7.42 -9.12 8.75
C SER A 199 -7.50 -9.94 7.45
N SER A 200 -7.89 -9.27 6.38
CA SER A 200 -7.90 -9.79 5.01
C SER A 200 -6.71 -9.28 4.18
N ASP A 201 -5.69 -8.69 4.83
CA ASP A 201 -4.45 -8.30 4.16
C ASP A 201 -3.66 -9.56 3.75
N PRO A 202 -2.96 -9.53 2.60
CA PRO A 202 -2.12 -10.65 2.18
C PRO A 202 -0.83 -10.73 2.98
N LEU A 203 -0.16 -11.87 2.85
CA LEU A 203 1.22 -12.02 3.29
C LEU A 203 2.16 -11.26 2.36
N TYR A 204 3.01 -10.41 2.93
CA TYR A 204 4.09 -9.74 2.21
C TYR A 204 5.42 -10.48 2.41
N ILE A 205 6.13 -10.76 1.33
CA ILE A 205 7.41 -11.46 1.35
C ILE A 205 8.44 -10.64 0.57
N VAL A 206 9.54 -10.24 1.20
CA VAL A 206 10.67 -9.57 0.54
C VAL A 206 11.87 -10.51 0.51
N ASP A 207 12.30 -10.93 -0.69
CA ASP A 207 13.43 -11.84 -0.87
C ASP A 207 13.38 -13.13 -0.01
N GLY A 208 12.17 -13.61 0.32
CA GLY A 208 11.94 -14.78 1.19
C GLY A 208 11.74 -14.46 2.68
N VAL A 209 11.86 -13.20 3.10
CA VAL A 209 11.54 -12.76 4.47
C VAL A 209 10.07 -12.38 4.57
N PHE A 210 9.33 -12.96 5.52
CA PHE A 210 7.93 -12.59 5.73
C PHE A 210 7.88 -11.31 6.56
N LEU A 211 7.21 -10.31 6.02
CA LEU A 211 7.17 -8.99 6.63
C LEU A 211 6.01 -8.84 7.59
N ASN A 212 6.26 -8.14 8.69
CA ASN A 212 5.21 -7.46 9.42
C ASN A 212 4.59 -6.35 8.55
N ASN A 213 3.27 -6.41 8.41
CA ASN A 213 2.42 -5.40 7.77
C ASN A 213 1.38 -4.82 8.74
N SER A 214 1.33 -5.30 9.99
CA SER A 214 0.45 -4.76 11.04
C SER A 214 1.09 -3.56 11.72
N SER A 215 0.31 -2.50 11.92
CA SER A 215 0.77 -1.31 12.65
C SER A 215 1.28 -1.68 14.05
N LEU A 216 2.42 -1.10 14.41
CA LEU A 216 3.04 -1.22 15.73
C LEU A 216 2.85 0.03 16.59
N GLN A 217 2.01 0.95 16.14
CA GLN A 217 1.61 2.15 16.87
C GLN A 217 0.80 1.78 18.11
N ALA A 218 1.29 2.18 19.27
CA ALA A 218 0.64 2.13 20.57
C ALA A 218 0.00 3.48 20.94
N THR A 219 0.56 4.60 20.48
CA THR A 219 -0.05 5.92 20.72
C THR A 219 -1.35 6.07 19.91
N ASN A 220 -2.48 6.28 20.59
CA ASN A 220 -3.78 6.44 19.93
C ASN A 220 -3.88 7.78 19.17
N LEU A 221 -4.02 7.70 17.84
CA LEU A 221 -4.17 8.84 16.92
C LEU A 221 -5.56 8.97 16.30
N GLY A 222 -6.60 8.46 16.97
CA GLY A 222 -7.99 8.63 16.52
C GLY A 222 -8.31 7.76 15.32
N GLY A 223 -8.11 6.45 15.43
CA GLY A 223 -8.44 5.50 14.35
C GLY A 223 -7.53 5.57 13.12
N ARG A 224 -6.35 6.18 13.25
CA ARG A 224 -5.29 6.24 12.23
C ARG A 224 -4.09 5.44 12.70
N VAL A 225 -3.43 4.76 11.78
CA VAL A 225 -2.29 3.88 12.08
C VAL A 225 -1.17 4.05 11.07
N THR A 226 0.07 3.87 11.53
CA THR A 226 1.25 3.85 10.63
C THR A 226 1.37 2.53 9.89
N SER A 227 1.82 2.55 8.63
CA SER A 227 2.19 1.34 7.91
C SER A 227 3.67 1.00 8.12
N PRO A 228 4.02 -0.20 8.60
CA PRO A 228 5.40 -0.68 8.56
C PRO A 228 5.92 -0.86 7.14
N LEU A 229 5.05 -1.08 6.14
CA LEU A 229 5.45 -1.25 4.74
C LEU A 229 6.01 0.07 4.14
N ALA A 230 5.66 1.21 4.73
CA ALA A 230 6.26 2.51 4.38
C ALA A 230 7.76 2.58 4.75
N ASP A 231 8.30 1.65 5.54
CA ASP A 231 9.73 1.60 5.86
C ASP A 231 10.56 0.96 4.72
N ILE A 232 9.92 0.33 3.72
CA ILE A 232 10.60 -0.28 2.56
C ILE A 232 10.78 0.75 1.44
N ASN A 233 12.01 0.88 0.94
CA ASN A 233 12.34 1.81 -0.15
C ASN A 233 11.87 1.26 -1.52
N PRO A 234 10.94 1.94 -2.23
CA PRO A 234 10.46 1.49 -3.53
C PRO A 234 11.56 1.43 -4.59
N ALA A 235 12.60 2.27 -4.49
CA ALA A 235 13.69 2.33 -5.46
C ALA A 235 14.53 1.04 -5.52
N ASP A 236 14.49 0.22 -4.47
CA ASP A 236 15.22 -1.06 -4.39
C ASP A 236 14.43 -2.26 -4.94
N ILE A 237 13.15 -2.06 -5.30
CA ILE A 237 12.27 -3.12 -5.83
C ILE A 237 12.61 -3.38 -7.31
N GLU A 238 12.66 -4.65 -7.69
CA GLU A 238 12.84 -5.11 -9.08
C GLU A 238 11.51 -5.58 -9.69
N SER A 239 10.74 -6.37 -8.94
CA SER A 239 9.39 -6.80 -9.32
C SER A 239 8.52 -7.07 -8.12
N ILE A 240 7.21 -7.03 -8.36
CA ILE A 240 6.18 -7.42 -7.41
C ILE A 240 5.30 -8.48 -8.08
N GLU A 241 5.22 -9.66 -7.49
CA GLU A 241 4.34 -10.74 -7.92
C GLU A 241 3.20 -10.90 -6.91
N VAL A 242 1.95 -10.83 -7.37
CA VAL A 242 0.77 -11.07 -6.54
C VAL A 242 0.21 -12.45 -6.87
N LEU A 243 0.30 -13.37 -5.92
CA LEU A 243 -0.27 -14.72 -5.99
C LEU A 243 -1.71 -14.67 -5.51
N LYS A 244 -2.66 -15.01 -6.40
CA LYS A 244 -4.11 -14.81 -6.17
C LYS A 244 -4.87 -16.11 -5.96
N ASP A 245 -4.34 -17.23 -6.44
CA ASP A 245 -5.00 -18.53 -6.37
C ASP A 245 -4.40 -19.46 -5.31
N ALA A 246 -5.22 -20.41 -4.84
CA ALA A 246 -4.80 -21.33 -3.80
C ALA A 246 -3.65 -22.24 -4.25
N SER A 247 -3.49 -22.54 -5.54
CA SER A 247 -2.35 -23.36 -5.98
C SER A 247 -1.02 -22.60 -5.82
N ALA A 248 -0.98 -21.31 -6.15
CA ALA A 248 0.21 -20.50 -5.97
C ALA A 248 0.47 -20.15 -4.48
N THR A 249 -0.57 -19.97 -3.67
CA THR A 249 -0.41 -19.56 -2.26
C THR A 249 -0.29 -20.72 -1.27
N ALA A 250 -0.76 -21.93 -1.61
CA ALA A 250 -0.76 -23.09 -0.70
C ALA A 250 0.63 -23.48 -0.20
N ILE A 251 1.68 -23.19 -0.96
CA ILE A 251 3.06 -23.44 -0.52
C ILE A 251 3.43 -22.60 0.71
N TYR A 252 2.79 -21.44 0.91
CA TYR A 252 2.90 -20.58 2.10
C TYR A 252 1.83 -20.89 3.17
N GLY A 253 0.94 -21.84 2.88
CA GLY A 253 -0.02 -22.42 3.81
C GLY A 253 -1.00 -21.41 4.38
N SER A 254 -1.16 -21.46 5.69
CA SER A 254 -2.13 -20.67 6.45
C SER A 254 -1.96 -19.14 6.38
N ARG A 255 -0.84 -18.67 5.82
CA ARG A 255 -0.57 -17.24 5.64
C ARG A 255 -0.96 -16.75 4.26
N GLY A 256 -1.15 -17.67 3.32
CA GLY A 256 -1.48 -17.37 1.92
C GLY A 256 -2.97 -17.30 1.61
N ALA A 257 -3.87 -17.51 2.58
CA ALA A 257 -5.33 -17.53 2.34
C ALA A 257 -5.88 -16.20 1.80
N ASN A 258 -5.26 -15.09 2.19
CA ASN A 258 -5.61 -13.74 1.75
C ASN A 258 -4.84 -13.29 0.50
N GLY A 259 -4.10 -14.20 -0.14
CA GLY A 259 -3.13 -13.87 -1.20
C GLY A 259 -1.72 -13.66 -0.65
N VAL A 260 -0.75 -13.62 -1.56
CA VAL A 260 0.66 -13.35 -1.22
C VAL A 260 1.22 -12.30 -2.17
N VAL A 261 1.88 -11.28 -1.62
CA VAL A 261 2.61 -10.25 -2.35
C VAL A 261 4.11 -10.54 -2.20
N LEU A 262 4.71 -11.09 -3.25
CA LEU A 262 6.13 -11.35 -3.36
C LEU A 262 6.83 -10.13 -3.93
N ILE A 263 7.88 -9.68 -3.25
CA ILE A 263 8.68 -8.53 -3.63
C ILE A 263 10.11 -9.02 -3.82
N THR A 264 10.61 -8.84 -5.02
CA THR A 264 11.99 -9.15 -5.37
C THR A 264 12.78 -7.86 -5.41
N THR A 265 13.90 -7.81 -4.67
CA THR A 265 14.77 -6.63 -4.68
C THR A 265 15.88 -6.76 -5.71
N LYS A 266 16.37 -5.62 -6.18
CA LYS A 266 17.39 -5.53 -7.21
C LYS A 266 18.67 -6.25 -6.80
N LYS A 267 19.25 -6.98 -7.75
CA LYS A 267 20.56 -7.63 -7.59
C LYS A 267 21.52 -7.20 -8.69
N GLY A 268 22.82 -7.34 -8.43
CA GLY A 268 23.84 -7.25 -9.48
C GLY A 268 23.72 -8.40 -10.48
N ASN A 269 24.34 -8.24 -11.64
CA ASN A 269 24.49 -9.31 -12.62
C ASN A 269 25.91 -9.88 -12.57
N TYR A 270 26.04 -11.20 -12.69
CA TYR A 270 27.36 -11.82 -12.89
C TYR A 270 27.97 -11.35 -14.21
N ASN A 271 29.28 -11.21 -14.23
CA ASN A 271 30.06 -10.75 -15.39
C ASN A 271 29.61 -9.37 -15.91
N ASN A 272 29.19 -8.48 -15.02
CA ASN A 272 28.74 -7.15 -15.40
C ASN A 272 29.58 -6.08 -14.72
N LYS A 273 29.95 -5.04 -15.48
CA LYS A 273 30.68 -3.89 -14.95
C LYS A 273 29.86 -3.20 -13.86
N SER A 274 30.55 -2.65 -12.88
CA SER A 274 29.93 -1.81 -11.86
C SER A 274 29.19 -0.65 -12.53
N THR A 275 27.91 -0.52 -12.22
CA THR A 275 27.05 0.58 -12.66
C THR A 275 26.65 1.39 -11.43
N VAL A 276 26.76 2.70 -11.50
CA VAL A 276 26.26 3.60 -10.45
C VAL A 276 25.02 4.29 -10.98
N SER A 277 23.90 4.18 -10.27
CA SER A 277 22.67 4.89 -10.60
C SER A 277 22.32 5.88 -9.52
N PHE A 278 22.00 7.10 -9.92
CA PHE A 278 21.55 8.17 -9.05
C PHE A 278 20.23 8.71 -9.56
N ASN A 279 19.23 8.76 -8.70
CA ASN A 279 17.94 9.35 -9.00
C ASN A 279 17.61 10.40 -7.94
N ILE A 280 17.27 11.59 -8.43
CA ILE A 280 16.84 12.73 -7.64
C ILE A 280 15.46 13.15 -8.13
N ALA A 281 14.55 13.39 -7.21
CA ALA A 281 13.23 13.87 -7.53
C ALA A 281 12.77 14.90 -6.50
N ASN A 282 12.28 16.05 -6.96
CA ASN A 282 11.81 17.14 -6.12
C ASN A 282 10.43 17.59 -6.61
N GLY A 283 9.56 17.90 -5.67
CA GLY A 283 8.17 18.17 -5.97
C GLY A 283 7.42 18.80 -4.81
N TRP A 284 6.11 18.87 -4.99
CA TRP A 284 5.18 19.29 -3.96
C TRP A 284 3.85 18.58 -4.09
N VAL A 285 3.11 18.58 -2.99
CA VAL A 285 1.72 18.16 -2.89
C VAL A 285 0.85 19.33 -2.48
N GLN A 286 -0.40 19.35 -2.94
CA GLN A 286 -1.38 20.37 -2.59
C GLN A 286 -2.79 19.79 -2.55
N ALA A 287 -3.71 20.42 -1.82
CA ALA A 287 -5.11 20.00 -1.77
C ALA A 287 -5.78 20.11 -3.14
N ASP A 288 -6.67 19.16 -3.42
CA ASP A 288 -7.65 19.33 -4.49
C ASP A 288 -8.88 20.06 -3.93
N LYS A 289 -9.11 21.30 -4.38
CA LYS A 289 -10.24 22.14 -3.95
C LYS A 289 -11.60 21.46 -4.12
N ASN A 290 -11.72 20.54 -5.09
CA ASN A 290 -12.97 19.81 -5.35
C ASN A 290 -13.25 18.71 -4.31
N THR A 291 -12.24 18.29 -3.56
CA THR A 291 -12.35 17.22 -2.54
C THR A 291 -12.36 17.75 -1.12
N VAL A 292 -11.89 18.99 -0.93
CA VAL A 292 -11.90 19.67 0.37
C VAL A 292 -13.34 20.16 0.63
N PRO A 293 -13.89 19.96 1.85
CA PRO A 293 -15.25 20.40 2.18
C PRO A 293 -15.45 21.91 1.93
N SER A 294 -16.52 22.25 1.23
CA SER A 294 -16.95 23.64 1.03
C SER A 294 -17.88 24.07 2.16
N LEU A 295 -17.40 24.96 3.02
CA LEU A 295 -18.12 25.48 4.19
C LEU A 295 -18.78 26.83 3.86
N THR A 296 -19.90 27.12 4.52
CA THR A 296 -20.60 28.41 4.40
C THR A 296 -19.75 29.57 4.92
N THR A 297 -19.91 30.76 4.34
CA THR A 297 -19.34 32.00 4.88
C THR A 297 -19.95 32.34 6.24
N GLY A 298 -19.33 33.29 6.96
CA GLY A 298 -19.83 33.80 8.24
C GLY A 298 -21.26 34.32 8.14
N PRO A 299 -21.59 35.19 7.15
CA PRO A 299 -22.95 35.69 6.98
C PRO A 299 -23.97 34.60 6.66
N GLU A 300 -23.62 33.66 5.78
CA GLU A 300 -24.48 32.52 5.46
C GLU A 300 -24.74 31.66 6.71
N ALA A 301 -23.69 31.29 7.46
CA ALA A 301 -23.82 30.49 8.66
C ALA A 301 -24.71 31.18 9.73
N ALA A 302 -24.56 32.49 9.89
CA ALA A 302 -25.38 33.29 10.81
C ALA A 302 -26.85 33.38 10.38
N LEU A 303 -27.10 33.50 9.07
CA LEU A 303 -28.45 33.44 8.51
C LEU A 303 -29.11 32.08 8.78
N LEU A 304 -28.39 30.98 8.51
CA LEU A 304 -28.87 29.62 8.77
C LEU A 304 -29.14 29.37 10.26
N ALA A 305 -28.30 29.90 11.14
CA ALA A 305 -28.50 29.80 12.59
C ALA A 305 -29.78 30.52 13.05
N ASN A 306 -30.04 31.72 12.53
CA ASN A 306 -31.29 32.45 12.80
C ASN A 306 -32.52 31.69 12.27
N GLU A 307 -32.45 31.18 11.05
CA GLU A 307 -33.56 30.41 10.47
C GLU A 307 -33.87 29.15 11.27
N TRP A 308 -32.82 28.38 11.60
CA TRP A 308 -32.94 27.19 12.45
C TRP A 308 -33.56 27.52 13.80
N TRP A 309 -33.17 28.64 14.42
CA TRP A 309 -33.72 29.12 15.69
C TRP A 309 -35.21 29.44 15.59
N ILE A 310 -35.59 30.24 14.59
CA ILE A 310 -36.98 30.67 14.38
C ILE A 310 -37.86 29.46 14.07
N ASN A 311 -37.44 28.59 13.14
CA ASN A 311 -38.19 27.40 12.77
C ASN A 311 -38.40 26.46 13.97
N SER A 312 -37.35 26.21 14.75
CA SER A 312 -37.41 25.37 15.95
C SER A 312 -38.40 25.89 16.99
N GLY A 313 -38.45 27.20 17.20
CA GLY A 313 -39.42 27.78 18.14
C GLY A 313 -40.85 27.84 17.62
N VAL A 314 -41.05 27.94 16.30
CA VAL A 314 -42.38 27.75 15.68
C VAL A 314 -42.86 26.32 15.91
N ASP A 315 -41.99 25.33 15.70
CA ASP A 315 -42.34 23.92 15.81
C ASP A 315 -42.47 23.48 17.29
N ASN A 316 -41.73 24.12 18.21
CA ASN A 316 -41.83 23.90 19.65
C ASN A 316 -41.77 25.23 20.43
N PRO A 317 -42.94 25.85 20.71
CA PRO A 317 -43.01 27.13 21.44
C PRO A 317 -42.36 27.13 22.83
N SER A 318 -42.21 25.97 23.47
CA SER A 318 -41.56 25.87 24.79
C SER A 318 -40.06 26.20 24.78
N LEU A 319 -39.41 26.15 23.61
CA LEU A 319 -37.99 26.53 23.48
C LEU A 319 -37.77 28.04 23.65
N ASN A 320 -38.83 28.86 23.61
CA ASN A 320 -38.76 30.32 23.63
C ASN A 320 -37.78 30.86 22.58
N GLN A 321 -37.77 30.28 21.37
CA GLN A 321 -36.91 30.72 20.26
C GLN A 321 -37.75 31.53 19.27
N THR A 322 -37.62 32.85 19.28
CA THR A 322 -38.44 33.76 18.48
C THR A 322 -37.58 34.62 17.56
N VAL A 323 -38.25 35.33 16.65
CA VAL A 323 -37.57 36.35 15.83
C VAL A 323 -36.90 37.38 16.73
N GLN A 324 -37.54 37.81 17.81
CA GLN A 324 -37.08 38.90 18.68
C GLN A 324 -35.83 38.52 19.49
N ASN A 325 -35.61 37.24 19.79
CA ASN A 325 -34.45 36.80 20.58
C ASN A 325 -33.45 35.93 19.81
N ARG A 326 -33.56 35.88 18.47
CA ARG A 326 -32.63 35.17 17.58
C ARG A 326 -31.17 35.60 17.81
N PRO A 327 -30.18 34.70 17.66
CA PRO A 327 -28.80 34.96 18.04
C PRO A 327 -28.13 36.09 17.24
N PHE A 328 -28.38 36.17 15.93
CA PHE A 328 -27.79 37.19 15.05
C PHE A 328 -28.81 38.29 14.75
N ARG A 329 -28.91 39.24 15.69
CA ARG A 329 -29.72 40.46 15.62
C ARG A 329 -28.84 41.65 16.04
N PRO A 330 -29.27 42.92 15.87
CA PRO A 330 -28.47 44.08 16.23
C PRO A 330 -27.89 43.98 17.64
N VAL A 331 -26.64 44.41 17.81
CA VAL A 331 -25.95 44.39 19.11
C VAL A 331 -26.72 45.20 20.16
N SER A 332 -27.37 46.29 19.74
CA SER A 332 -28.25 47.12 20.58
C SER A 332 -29.44 46.37 21.17
N GLU A 333 -29.84 45.24 20.59
CA GLU A 333 -30.92 44.37 21.06
C GLU A 333 -30.38 43.16 21.86
N GLY A 334 -29.09 43.16 22.22
CA GLY A 334 -28.41 42.06 22.89
C GLY A 334 -28.11 40.87 21.97
N GLY A 335 -28.05 41.08 20.65
CA GLY A 335 -27.64 40.08 19.66
C GLY A 335 -26.14 40.06 19.39
N ARG A 336 -25.70 39.15 18.52
CA ARG A 336 -24.29 38.99 18.10
C ARG A 336 -23.91 39.82 16.86
N GLY A 337 -24.74 40.79 16.47
CA GLY A 337 -24.65 41.49 15.19
C GLY A 337 -25.51 40.83 14.11
N LEU A 338 -25.82 41.58 13.06
CA LEU A 338 -26.59 41.09 11.93
C LEU A 338 -25.78 40.02 11.15
N PRO A 339 -26.43 39.10 10.43
CA PRO A 339 -25.73 38.11 9.61
C PRO A 339 -24.71 38.73 8.65
N GLU A 340 -25.07 39.78 7.93
CA GLU A 340 -24.20 40.51 7.00
C GLU A 340 -22.97 41.15 7.63
N GLU A 341 -22.98 41.38 8.95
CA GLU A 341 -21.86 41.93 9.72
C GLU A 341 -20.85 40.85 10.15
N GLN A 342 -21.19 39.56 9.97
CA GLN A 342 -20.36 38.48 10.49
C GLN A 342 -19.10 38.24 9.63
N PRO A 343 -17.90 38.23 10.23
CA PRO A 343 -16.66 37.92 9.50
C PRO A 343 -16.61 36.46 9.06
N THR A 344 -15.76 36.14 8.09
CA THR A 344 -15.47 34.75 7.68
C THR A 344 -14.02 34.39 7.97
N TYR A 345 -13.81 33.33 8.75
CA TYR A 345 -12.48 32.83 9.11
C TYR A 345 -12.21 31.47 8.43
N ASP A 346 -11.28 31.46 7.47
CA ASP A 346 -10.87 30.25 6.74
C ASP A 346 -9.84 29.41 7.52
N ARG A 347 -10.33 28.67 8.52
CA ARG A 347 -9.50 27.76 9.33
C ARG A 347 -8.91 26.60 8.52
N LEU A 348 -9.62 26.17 7.47
CA LEU A 348 -9.17 25.05 6.65
C LEU A 348 -8.01 25.49 5.76
N GLY A 349 -8.12 26.64 5.10
CA GLY A 349 -6.99 27.27 4.40
C GLY A 349 -5.79 27.52 5.32
N ASP A 350 -6.03 27.90 6.58
CA ASP A 350 -4.97 28.08 7.58
C ASP A 350 -4.32 26.74 8.02
N LEU A 351 -5.06 25.63 8.05
CA LEU A 351 -4.53 24.31 8.42
C LEU A 351 -3.72 23.67 7.28
N LEU A 352 -4.14 23.90 6.04
CA LEU A 352 -3.56 23.27 4.86
C LEU A 352 -2.30 24.01 4.39
N ARG A 353 -1.37 23.27 3.76
CA ARG A 353 -0.17 23.81 3.13
C ARG A 353 0.13 23.12 1.80
N LYS A 354 0.91 23.79 0.97
CA LYS A 354 1.64 23.15 -0.12
C LYS A 354 2.85 22.45 0.48
N GLY A 355 2.79 21.12 0.58
CA GLY A 355 3.84 20.29 1.20
C GLY A 355 4.96 19.98 0.22
N ARG A 356 6.22 20.08 0.65
CA ARG A 356 7.38 19.69 -0.15
C ARG A 356 7.57 18.17 -0.18
N VAL A 357 7.98 17.64 -1.34
CA VAL A 357 8.35 16.22 -1.51
C VAL A 357 9.75 16.12 -2.11
N GLN A 358 10.63 15.36 -1.49
CA GLN A 358 11.99 15.10 -1.98
C GLN A 358 12.34 13.62 -1.86
N ASP A 359 12.92 13.07 -2.93
CA ASP A 359 13.38 11.69 -2.98
C ASP A 359 14.77 11.64 -3.62
N TYR A 360 15.68 10.95 -2.95
CA TYR A 360 17.04 10.71 -3.40
C TYR A 360 17.33 9.22 -3.30
N SER A 361 17.88 8.63 -4.35
CA SER A 361 18.32 7.24 -4.34
C SER A 361 19.65 7.12 -5.08
N LEU A 362 20.57 6.39 -4.47
CA LEU A 362 21.87 6.05 -5.01
C LEU A 362 22.00 4.54 -4.93
N ALA A 363 22.37 3.89 -6.04
CA ALA A 363 22.63 2.46 -6.04
C ALA A 363 23.87 2.13 -6.85
N VAL A 364 24.65 1.18 -6.35
CA VAL A 364 25.82 0.61 -7.00
C VAL A 364 25.57 -0.89 -7.18
N GLN A 365 25.71 -1.39 -8.40
CA GLN A 365 25.52 -2.79 -8.70
C GLN A 365 26.56 -3.31 -9.69
N GLY A 366 26.93 -4.58 -9.56
CA GLY A 366 27.90 -5.21 -10.44
C GLY A 366 28.14 -6.68 -10.08
N GLY A 367 29.08 -7.31 -10.77
CA GLY A 367 29.47 -8.67 -10.44
C GLY A 367 30.63 -9.21 -11.27
N SER A 368 31.42 -10.08 -10.65
CA SER A 368 32.42 -10.93 -11.31
C SER A 368 31.75 -12.21 -11.84
N ASN A 369 32.54 -13.22 -12.22
CA ASN A 369 32.03 -14.54 -12.58
C ASN A 369 31.46 -15.33 -11.38
N SER A 370 31.96 -15.05 -10.16
CA SER A 370 31.61 -15.77 -8.93
C SER A 370 30.84 -14.92 -7.93
N SER A 371 30.90 -13.60 -8.01
CA SER A 371 30.24 -12.68 -7.07
C SER A 371 29.29 -11.74 -7.80
N ARG A 372 28.14 -11.43 -7.20
CA ARG A 372 27.28 -10.30 -7.61
C ARG A 372 26.82 -9.53 -6.41
N TYR A 373 26.68 -8.21 -6.56
CA TYR A 373 26.32 -7.33 -5.46
C TYR A 373 25.41 -6.18 -5.90
N TYR A 374 24.63 -5.69 -4.94
CA TYR A 374 23.83 -4.47 -5.03
C TYR A 374 23.90 -3.75 -3.69
N ILE A 375 24.26 -2.47 -3.71
CA ILE A 375 24.26 -1.57 -2.55
C ILE A 375 23.36 -0.39 -2.92
N GLY A 376 22.25 -0.20 -2.20
CA GLY A 376 21.32 0.89 -2.38
C GLY A 376 21.25 1.78 -1.14
N ALA A 377 21.16 3.09 -1.33
CA ALA A 377 20.89 4.07 -0.29
C ALA A 377 19.75 4.98 -0.76
N GLY A 378 18.81 5.27 0.14
CA GLY A 378 17.63 6.08 -0.14
C GLY A 378 17.35 7.10 0.96
N TYR A 379 16.87 8.28 0.57
CA TYR A 379 16.35 9.30 1.48
C TYR A 379 15.07 9.92 0.90
N THR A 380 13.98 9.85 1.66
CA THR A 380 12.69 10.46 1.33
C THR A 380 12.33 11.48 2.41
N ASP A 381 11.90 12.68 2.01
CA ASP A 381 11.38 13.74 2.88
C ASP A 381 10.05 14.26 2.30
N GLN A 382 8.94 13.96 2.97
CA GLN A 382 7.60 14.26 2.49
C GLN A 382 6.79 15.01 3.55
N GLU A 383 6.42 16.24 3.25
CA GLU A 383 5.45 17.00 4.00
C GLU A 383 4.02 16.66 3.57
N ALA A 384 3.12 16.50 4.53
CA ALA A 384 1.71 16.32 4.24
C ALA A 384 1.02 17.65 3.87
N LEU A 385 -0.20 17.52 3.36
CA LEU A 385 -1.13 18.63 3.16
C LEU A 385 -1.47 19.36 4.46
N ILE A 386 -1.67 18.62 5.57
CA ILE A 386 -1.94 19.21 6.88
C ILE A 386 -0.60 19.70 7.47
N LYS A 387 -0.56 20.93 8.00
CA LYS A 387 0.57 21.45 8.78
C LYS A 387 0.89 20.50 9.96
N VAL A 388 2.10 20.55 10.50
CA VAL A 388 2.65 19.60 11.50
C VAL A 388 3.04 18.23 10.92
N ILE A 389 2.19 17.63 10.09
CA ILE A 389 2.39 16.24 9.65
C ILE A 389 3.52 16.15 8.61
N LYS A 390 4.47 15.24 8.86
CA LYS A 390 5.66 15.02 8.04
C LYS A 390 6.15 13.58 8.17
N PHE A 391 6.63 13.02 7.06
CA PHE A 391 7.28 11.71 6.99
C PHE A 391 8.69 11.87 6.42
N SER A 392 9.68 11.21 7.02
CA SER A 392 11.00 11.07 6.44
C SER A 392 11.56 9.67 6.66
N ARG A 393 12.32 9.16 5.69
CA ARG A 393 12.90 7.81 5.72
C ARG A 393 14.31 7.84 5.15
N ALA A 394 15.25 7.25 5.88
CA ALA A 394 16.56 6.86 5.37
C ALA A 394 16.63 5.34 5.29
N SER A 395 17.14 4.80 4.19
CA SER A 395 17.23 3.36 3.95
C SER A 395 18.56 2.96 3.35
N LEU A 396 19.05 1.78 3.74
CA LEU A 396 20.24 1.13 3.20
C LEU A 396 19.89 -0.32 2.83
N LYS A 397 20.18 -0.72 1.61
CA LYS A 397 19.97 -2.07 1.09
C LYS A 397 21.31 -2.67 0.67
N PHE A 398 21.57 -3.91 1.07
CA PHE A 398 22.76 -4.67 0.70
C PHE A 398 22.37 -6.09 0.30
N ASN A 399 22.61 -6.43 -0.96
CA ASN A 399 22.47 -7.78 -1.50
C ASN A 399 23.83 -8.26 -2.00
N PHE A 400 24.21 -9.48 -1.64
CA PHE A 400 25.46 -10.09 -2.08
C PHE A 400 25.28 -11.60 -2.23
N ASP A 401 25.60 -12.12 -3.43
CA ASP A 401 25.60 -13.57 -3.69
C ASP A 401 26.99 -14.00 -4.17
N GLN A 402 27.53 -15.06 -3.57
CA GLN A 402 28.83 -15.63 -3.88
C GLN A 402 28.69 -17.11 -4.26
N LYS A 403 29.23 -17.48 -5.41
CA LYS A 403 29.49 -18.87 -5.80
C LYS A 403 30.82 -19.28 -5.17
N LEU A 404 30.77 -20.21 -4.23
CA LEU A 404 31.97 -20.81 -3.63
C LEU A 404 32.54 -21.91 -4.55
N SER A 405 31.66 -22.57 -5.30
CA SER A 405 31.98 -23.49 -6.39
C SER A 405 30.84 -23.51 -7.41
N GLU A 406 30.91 -24.38 -8.42
CA GLU A 406 29.78 -24.59 -9.34
C GLU A 406 28.54 -25.18 -8.65
N LYS A 407 28.74 -25.88 -7.51
CA LYS A 407 27.67 -26.57 -6.78
C LYS A 407 27.24 -25.86 -5.52
N VAL A 408 28.02 -24.94 -4.97
CA VAL A 408 27.75 -24.29 -3.68
C VAL A 408 27.73 -22.79 -3.84
N SER A 409 26.65 -22.16 -3.36
CA SER A 409 26.51 -20.72 -3.30
C SER A 409 25.98 -20.28 -1.94
N ILE A 410 26.41 -19.09 -1.53
CA ILE A 410 25.90 -18.41 -0.35
C ILE A 410 25.38 -17.04 -0.79
N GLY A 411 24.38 -16.54 -0.09
CA GLY A 411 23.88 -15.20 -0.35
C GLY A 411 23.28 -14.56 0.88
N LEU A 412 23.21 -13.23 0.82
CA LEU A 412 22.63 -12.39 1.85
C LEU A 412 21.81 -11.28 1.20
N THR A 413 20.72 -10.94 1.85
CA THR A 413 19.85 -9.82 1.50
C THR A 413 19.51 -9.08 2.78
N ASN A 414 19.88 -7.80 2.89
CA ASN A 414 19.73 -7.04 4.12
C ASN A 414 19.25 -5.62 3.83
N SER A 415 18.20 -5.20 4.52
CA SER A 415 17.64 -3.86 4.44
C SER A 415 17.57 -3.26 5.83
N PHE A 416 18.11 -2.06 5.98
CA PHE A 416 18.02 -1.25 7.18
C PHE A 416 17.25 0.02 6.84
N SER A 417 16.32 0.39 7.70
CA SER A 417 15.59 1.64 7.53
C SER A 417 15.37 2.31 8.87
N LYS A 418 15.47 3.64 8.85
CA LYS A 418 15.02 4.51 9.92
C LYS A 418 14.00 5.47 9.34
N SER A 419 12.85 5.59 9.98
CA SER A 419 11.89 6.62 9.62
C SER A 419 11.50 7.46 10.83
N ASP A 420 11.26 8.73 10.57
CA ASP A 420 10.81 9.72 11.54
C ASP A 420 9.49 10.31 11.04
N ARG A 421 8.46 10.27 11.89
CA ARG A 421 7.11 10.72 11.59
C ARG A 421 6.69 11.78 12.61
N ASN A 422 6.31 12.95 12.12
CA ASN A 422 5.49 13.88 12.90
C ASN A 422 4.05 13.59 12.56
N GLN A 423 3.25 13.27 13.58
CA GLN A 423 1.89 12.81 13.38
C GLN A 423 0.90 13.74 14.05
N ALA A 424 -0.37 13.59 13.66
CA ALA A 424 -1.46 14.22 14.36
C ALA A 424 -2.72 13.36 14.30
N ARG A 425 -3.61 13.59 15.25
CA ARG A 425 -4.97 13.04 15.24
C ARG A 425 -5.70 13.73 14.11
N THR A 426 -5.91 12.97 13.06
CA THR A 426 -6.68 13.41 11.90
C THR A 426 -8.00 12.68 11.78
N GLY A 427 -8.10 11.47 12.37
CA GLY A 427 -9.27 10.56 12.32
C GLY A 427 -10.36 10.77 13.38
N ASP A 428 -11.04 9.68 13.73
CA ASP A 428 -12.19 9.63 14.64
C ASP A 428 -11.85 10.09 16.07
N GLY A 429 -12.73 10.89 16.67
CA GLY A 429 -12.59 11.46 18.01
C GLY A 429 -12.63 13.00 18.07
N PRO A 430 -13.28 13.60 19.09
CA PRO A 430 -13.45 15.05 19.20
C PRO A 430 -12.22 15.77 19.76
N GLN A 431 -11.38 15.10 20.55
CA GLN A 431 -10.26 15.72 21.25
C GLN A 431 -9.04 15.85 20.34
N VAL A 432 -8.43 17.04 20.33
CA VAL A 432 -7.18 17.41 19.65
C VAL A 432 -7.11 16.97 18.17
N SER A 433 -8.25 16.84 17.49
CA SER A 433 -8.27 16.47 16.07
C SER A 433 -8.02 17.70 15.19
N LEU A 434 -6.89 17.73 14.49
CA LEU A 434 -6.50 18.88 13.65
C LEU A 434 -7.54 19.15 12.57
N TRP A 435 -7.94 18.11 11.84
CA TRP A 435 -8.93 18.24 10.77
C TRP A 435 -10.28 18.70 11.34
N ASN A 436 -10.77 18.03 12.39
CA ASN A 436 -12.08 18.35 12.96
C ASN A 436 -12.13 19.75 13.58
N SER A 437 -11.04 20.24 14.19
CA SER A 437 -10.99 21.61 14.72
C SER A 437 -11.25 22.66 13.62
N ALA A 438 -10.67 22.45 12.44
CA ALA A 438 -10.78 23.35 11.30
C ALA A 438 -12.15 23.28 10.62
N VAL A 439 -12.72 22.08 10.51
CA VAL A 439 -14.00 21.87 9.81
C VAL A 439 -15.23 21.88 10.70
N SER A 440 -15.11 21.99 12.03
CA SER A 440 -16.26 21.96 12.96
C SER A 440 -16.59 23.31 13.61
N THR A 441 -15.61 24.20 13.71
CA THR A 441 -15.82 25.52 14.28
C THR A 441 -16.59 26.40 13.30
N ALA A 442 -17.63 27.09 13.77
CA ALA A 442 -18.40 28.01 12.92
C ALA A 442 -17.50 29.04 12.24
N THR A 443 -17.80 29.34 10.98
CA THR A 443 -16.93 30.17 10.13
C THR A 443 -16.90 31.64 10.56
N PHE A 444 -17.89 32.10 11.35
CA PHE A 444 -17.89 33.42 12.00
C PHE A 444 -17.17 33.48 13.34
N THR A 445 -16.75 32.34 13.93
CA THR A 445 -16.09 32.35 15.25
C THR A 445 -14.71 33.00 15.13
N PRO A 446 -14.38 34.02 15.94
CA PRO A 446 -13.06 34.65 15.98
C PRO A 446 -11.91 33.65 16.19
N LYS A 447 -10.72 34.01 15.71
CA LYS A 447 -9.50 33.21 15.93
C LYS A 447 -9.08 33.26 17.40
N TYR A 448 -9.12 34.46 17.97
CA TYR A 448 -8.76 34.80 19.34
C TYR A 448 -9.92 35.54 20.02
N GLY A 449 -10.08 35.32 21.33
CA GLY A 449 -10.97 36.10 22.18
C GLY A 449 -10.40 37.49 22.47
N GLU A 450 -11.18 38.30 23.18
CA GLU A 450 -10.77 39.65 23.60
C GLU A 450 -9.57 39.64 24.56
N ASP A 451 -9.35 38.52 25.24
CA ASP A 451 -8.21 38.23 26.11
C ASP A 451 -6.93 37.84 25.35
N GLY A 452 -6.98 37.74 24.02
CA GLY A 452 -5.87 37.34 23.15
C GLY A 452 -5.62 35.83 23.11
N PHE A 453 -6.40 35.01 23.84
CA PHE A 453 -6.30 33.55 23.79
C PHE A 453 -7.15 32.97 22.66
N ALA A 454 -6.77 31.81 22.13
CA ALA A 454 -7.53 31.17 21.06
C ALA A 454 -8.95 30.80 21.53
N THR A 455 -9.98 31.12 20.75
CA THR A 455 -11.36 30.88 21.14
C THR A 455 -11.70 29.39 21.09
N GLY A 456 -12.13 28.81 22.22
CA GLY A 456 -12.52 27.40 22.36
C GLY A 456 -11.38 26.46 22.76
N VAL A 457 -11.73 25.29 23.31
CA VAL A 457 -10.77 24.19 23.59
C VAL A 457 -10.44 23.49 22.27
N ASP A 458 -9.20 23.06 22.07
CA ASP A 458 -8.71 22.42 20.83
C ASP A 458 -8.89 23.27 19.57
N ASN A 459 -8.75 24.58 19.70
CA ASN A 459 -8.75 25.52 18.58
C ASN A 459 -7.65 25.16 17.56
N THR A 460 -7.96 25.28 16.26
CA THR A 460 -7.06 24.95 15.14
C THR A 460 -5.68 25.58 15.26
N TYR A 461 -5.59 26.85 15.65
CA TYR A 461 -4.31 27.56 15.76
C TYR A 461 -3.49 27.03 16.94
N THR A 462 -4.14 26.84 18.10
CA THR A 462 -3.52 26.19 19.27
C THR A 462 -2.96 24.82 18.92
N LEU A 463 -3.73 24.00 18.19
CA LEU A 463 -3.29 22.68 17.80
C LEU A 463 -2.12 22.72 16.80
N ILE A 464 -2.14 23.62 15.82
CA ILE A 464 -1.02 23.77 14.86
C ILE A 464 0.30 24.09 15.59
N ASP A 465 0.25 24.96 16.59
CA ASP A 465 1.44 25.44 17.29
C ASP A 465 1.93 24.49 18.39
N ASN A 466 1.04 23.68 18.98
CA ASN A 466 1.33 22.86 20.16
C ASN A 466 1.31 21.35 19.92
N TYR A 467 1.08 20.88 18.69
CA TYR A 467 1.10 19.45 18.39
C TYR A 467 2.53 18.87 18.49
N ASP A 468 2.76 17.99 19.46
CA ASP A 468 4.07 17.34 19.68
C ASP A 468 3.90 15.83 19.76
N VAL A 469 3.63 15.20 18.61
CA VAL A 469 3.50 13.75 18.49
C VAL A 469 4.50 13.25 17.45
N LYS A 470 5.41 12.39 17.90
CA LYS A 470 6.53 11.89 17.11
C LYS A 470 6.64 10.39 17.23
N THR A 471 6.88 9.74 16.09
CA THR A 471 7.13 8.31 16.01
C THR A 471 8.40 8.07 15.21
N GLN A 472 9.35 7.35 15.82
CA GLN A 472 10.58 6.92 15.18
C GLN A 472 10.54 5.39 15.05
N SER A 473 10.68 4.87 13.83
CA SER A 473 10.86 3.43 13.61
C SER A 473 12.29 3.11 13.17
N LEU A 474 12.82 2.01 13.70
CA LEU A 474 14.02 1.34 13.20
C LEU A 474 13.61 -0.06 12.77
N ARG A 475 13.91 -0.42 11.52
CA ARG A 475 13.58 -1.73 10.96
C ARG A 475 14.77 -2.37 10.27
N TYR A 476 14.99 -3.64 10.58
CA TYR A 476 15.92 -4.52 9.90
C TYR A 476 15.16 -5.69 9.28
N VAL A 477 15.36 -5.89 7.98
CA VAL A 477 14.83 -7.04 7.24
C VAL A 477 16.02 -7.74 6.58
N GLY A 478 16.32 -8.95 7.03
CA GLY A 478 17.50 -9.68 6.57
C GLY A 478 17.24 -11.15 6.31
N SER A 479 17.93 -11.72 5.33
CA SER A 479 18.02 -13.16 5.12
C SER A 479 19.44 -13.55 4.73
N VAL A 480 19.92 -14.65 5.30
CA VAL A 480 21.15 -15.34 4.90
C VAL A 480 20.78 -16.74 4.45
N PHE A 481 21.29 -17.17 3.30
CA PHE A 481 21.01 -18.47 2.75
C PHE A 481 22.25 -19.14 2.18
N ALA A 482 22.21 -20.48 2.17
CA ALA A 482 23.17 -21.32 1.47
C ALA A 482 22.40 -22.29 0.58
N GLU A 483 22.85 -22.45 -0.66
CA GLU A 483 22.34 -23.43 -1.62
C GLU A 483 23.48 -24.35 -2.07
N ALA A 484 23.23 -25.66 -2.02
CA ALA A 484 24.15 -26.70 -2.46
C ALA A 484 23.47 -27.69 -3.40
N GLU A 485 24.06 -27.95 -4.56
CA GLU A 485 23.68 -29.05 -5.45
C GLU A 485 24.35 -30.35 -4.96
N LEU A 486 23.58 -31.17 -4.24
CA LEU A 486 24.06 -32.40 -3.60
C LEU A 486 24.31 -33.51 -4.64
N ALA A 487 23.46 -33.55 -5.67
CA ALA A 487 23.58 -34.43 -6.83
C ALA A 487 23.00 -33.71 -8.05
N LYS A 488 23.26 -34.21 -9.26
CA LYS A 488 22.77 -33.57 -10.49
C LYS A 488 21.25 -33.36 -10.46
N GLY A 489 20.82 -32.10 -10.43
CA GLY A 489 19.41 -31.72 -10.34
C GLY A 489 18.79 -31.78 -8.94
N LEU A 490 19.53 -32.18 -7.90
CA LEU A 490 19.10 -32.20 -6.49
C LEU A 490 19.75 -31.05 -5.72
N LYS A 491 18.96 -30.05 -5.36
CA LYS A 491 19.39 -28.84 -4.67
C LYS A 491 18.84 -28.78 -3.26
N PHE A 492 19.72 -28.59 -2.28
CA PHE A 492 19.37 -28.27 -0.91
C PHE A 492 19.59 -26.77 -0.67
N LYS A 493 18.61 -26.09 -0.09
CA LYS A 493 18.72 -24.70 0.32
C LYS A 493 18.25 -24.55 1.76
N THR A 494 19.07 -23.88 2.57
CA THR A 494 18.74 -23.48 3.94
C THR A 494 18.82 -21.97 4.07
N SER A 495 17.88 -21.35 4.80
CA SER A 495 17.86 -19.92 5.05
C SER A 495 17.45 -19.58 6.47
N PHE A 496 18.02 -18.49 6.99
CA PHE A 496 17.60 -17.86 8.22
C PHE A 496 17.25 -16.40 7.94
N SER A 497 16.03 -16.02 8.29
CA SER A 497 15.42 -14.73 7.98
C SER A 497 14.97 -14.04 9.26
N LEU A 498 15.11 -12.72 9.31
CA LEU A 498 14.75 -11.88 10.47
C LEU A 498 14.05 -10.60 9.99
N ASP A 499 12.88 -10.30 10.57
CA ASP A 499 12.22 -8.99 10.50
C ASP A 499 12.11 -8.43 11.93
N TYR A 500 12.95 -7.45 12.21
CA TYR A 500 13.03 -6.78 13.50
C TYR A 500 12.52 -5.35 13.38
N ASN A 501 11.54 -4.98 14.19
CA ASN A 501 10.91 -3.67 14.22
C ASN A 501 11.00 -3.09 15.63
N ASN A 502 11.45 -1.85 15.74
CA ASN A 502 11.47 -1.10 16.99
C ASN A 502 10.86 0.28 16.78
N TYR A 503 9.68 0.50 17.36
CA TYR A 503 8.93 1.74 17.29
C TYR A 503 9.06 2.46 18.62
N LYS A 504 9.53 3.71 18.58
CA LYS A 504 9.57 4.61 19.72
C LYS A 504 8.63 5.76 19.44
N GLU A 505 7.61 5.90 20.26
CA GLU A 505 6.60 6.95 20.14
C GLU A 505 6.69 7.87 21.35
N SER A 506 6.47 9.15 21.10
CA SER A 506 6.38 10.16 22.16
C SER A 506 5.31 11.17 21.80
N ALA A 507 4.45 11.49 22.77
CA ALA A 507 3.44 12.54 22.64
C ALA A 507 3.50 13.47 23.84
N TYR A 508 3.40 14.78 23.62
CA TYR A 508 3.17 15.77 24.68
C TYR A 508 1.92 16.59 24.39
N TRP A 509 0.96 16.53 25.30
CA TRP A 509 -0.28 17.29 25.26
C TRP A 509 -0.16 18.48 26.22
N ASN A 510 -0.02 19.66 25.63
CA ASN A 510 0.13 20.94 26.32
C ASN A 510 -1.15 21.32 27.10
N THR A 511 -1.02 22.11 28.17
CA THR A 511 -2.15 22.58 29.00
C THR A 511 -3.22 23.41 28.24
N ASN A 512 -2.92 23.89 27.03
CA ASN A 512 -3.85 24.56 26.11
C ASN A 512 -4.70 23.59 25.28
N THR A 513 -4.42 22.28 25.33
CA THR A 513 -5.20 21.23 24.65
C THR A 513 -6.20 20.57 25.61
N SER A 514 -7.29 19.98 25.12
CA SER A 514 -8.28 19.34 25.99
C SER A 514 -7.68 18.24 26.85
N ILE A 515 -6.73 17.48 26.29
CA ILE A 515 -6.06 16.35 26.95
C ILE A 515 -5.12 16.89 28.04
N GLY A 516 -4.24 17.82 27.69
CA GLY A 516 -3.31 18.38 28.66
C GLY A 516 -4.01 19.16 29.76
N LYS A 517 -5.03 19.97 29.43
CA LYS A 517 -5.78 20.76 30.42
C LYS A 517 -6.41 19.91 31.52
N ALA A 518 -6.90 18.72 31.19
CA ALA A 518 -7.60 17.85 32.13
C ALA A 518 -6.71 17.33 33.27
N VAL A 519 -5.38 17.26 33.05
CA VAL A 519 -4.44 16.61 33.97
C VAL A 519 -3.18 17.44 34.25
N GLY A 520 -3.17 18.73 33.87
CA GLY A 520 -2.00 19.61 34.06
C GLY A 520 -0.82 19.27 33.15
N GLY A 521 -1.07 18.99 31.88
CA GLY A 521 -0.09 18.52 30.89
C GLY A 521 0.07 16.99 30.93
N GLN A 522 0.26 16.38 29.76
CA GLN A 522 0.41 14.92 29.66
C GLN A 522 1.53 14.55 28.69
N ALA A 523 2.45 13.68 29.12
CA ALA A 523 3.46 13.08 28.26
C ALA A 523 3.24 11.56 28.16
N ASN A 524 3.36 11.02 26.95
CA ASN A 524 3.36 9.59 26.68
C ASN A 524 4.71 9.20 26.06
N SER A 525 5.24 8.03 26.42
CA SER A 525 6.39 7.40 25.77
C SER A 525 6.12 5.92 25.64
N ASP A 526 5.97 5.45 24.41
CA ASP A 526 5.71 4.03 24.11
C ASP A 526 6.90 3.45 23.32
N ILE A 527 7.31 2.23 23.67
CA ILE A 527 8.29 1.44 22.92
C ILE A 527 7.66 0.11 22.57
N THR A 528 7.42 -0.10 21.28
CA THR A 528 6.88 -1.35 20.73
C THR A 528 7.98 -2.07 19.95
N GLN A 529 8.25 -3.32 20.32
CA GLN A 529 9.24 -4.16 19.65
C GLN A 529 8.56 -5.40 19.09
N ASN A 530 8.75 -5.66 17.80
CA ASN A 530 8.23 -6.85 17.14
C ASN A 530 9.37 -7.58 16.44
N ASN A 531 9.59 -8.83 16.83
CA ASN A 531 10.68 -9.66 16.35
C ASN A 531 10.10 -10.95 15.73
N THR A 532 10.31 -11.13 14.43
CA THR A 532 9.94 -12.37 13.73
C THR A 532 11.17 -12.99 13.10
N TRP A 533 11.48 -14.23 13.47
CA TRP A 533 12.52 -15.00 12.79
C TRP A 533 11.92 -16.24 12.13
N ILE A 534 12.52 -16.64 11.01
CA ILE A 534 12.07 -17.77 10.21
C ILE A 534 13.29 -18.56 9.78
N ASN A 535 13.22 -19.87 9.95
CA ASN A 535 14.22 -20.80 9.43
C ASN A 535 13.55 -21.79 8.48
N GLU A 536 14.11 -21.92 7.27
CA GLU A 536 13.54 -22.76 6.22
C GLU A 536 14.60 -23.65 5.60
N GLN A 537 14.23 -24.90 5.36
CA GLN A 537 15.01 -25.84 4.57
C GLN A 537 14.16 -26.39 3.43
N THR A 538 14.73 -26.42 2.24
CA THR A 538 14.07 -26.97 1.05
C THR A 538 15.03 -27.90 0.31
N LEU A 539 14.49 -29.00 -0.17
CA LEU A 539 15.15 -29.96 -1.03
C LEU A 539 14.35 -30.05 -2.33
N THR A 540 14.96 -29.62 -3.43
CA THR A 540 14.33 -29.57 -4.75
C THR A 540 15.05 -30.52 -5.70
N TYR A 541 14.31 -31.44 -6.32
CA TYR A 541 14.81 -32.33 -7.36
C TYR A 541 14.14 -32.02 -8.70
N GLN A 542 14.93 -31.74 -9.72
CA GLN A 542 14.47 -31.49 -11.08
C GLN A 542 15.10 -32.48 -12.04
N LYS A 543 14.26 -33.16 -12.83
CA LYS A 543 14.75 -34.10 -13.85
C LYS A 543 13.93 -34.02 -15.14
N GLN A 544 14.65 -33.98 -16.26
CA GLN A 544 14.10 -34.16 -17.60
C GLN A 544 14.29 -35.62 -18.03
N LEU A 545 13.22 -36.28 -18.45
CA LEU A 545 13.16 -37.66 -18.96
C LEU A 545 12.48 -37.64 -20.33
N GLY A 546 13.25 -37.44 -21.40
CA GLY A 546 12.71 -37.25 -22.74
C GLY A 546 11.72 -36.08 -22.77
N ASN A 547 10.46 -36.37 -23.05
CA ASN A 547 9.37 -35.38 -23.14
C ASN A 547 8.71 -35.05 -21.79
N HIS A 548 9.21 -35.62 -20.69
CA HIS A 548 8.68 -35.41 -19.34
C HIS A 548 9.66 -34.57 -18.52
N LYS A 549 9.14 -33.57 -17.81
CA LYS A 549 9.88 -32.79 -16.81
C LYS A 549 9.20 -32.96 -15.46
N LEU A 550 9.92 -33.49 -14.48
CA LEU A 550 9.46 -33.66 -13.12
C LEU A 550 10.21 -32.70 -12.20
N THR A 551 9.47 -31.97 -11.37
CA THR A 551 10.00 -31.11 -10.30
C THR A 551 9.38 -31.52 -8.99
N LEU A 552 10.19 -32.05 -8.08
CA LEU A 552 9.78 -32.40 -6.72
C LEU A 552 10.43 -31.44 -5.74
N LEU A 553 9.67 -30.98 -4.76
CA LEU A 553 10.16 -30.16 -3.66
C LEU A 553 9.61 -30.72 -2.36
N ALA A 554 10.46 -30.81 -1.35
CA ALA A 554 10.09 -31.06 0.05
C ALA A 554 10.76 -30.00 0.92
N GLY A 555 10.09 -29.56 1.98
CA GLY A 555 10.66 -28.57 2.88
C GLY A 555 9.92 -28.43 4.20
N ASN A 556 10.54 -27.67 5.09
CA ASN A 556 9.98 -27.30 6.37
C ASN A 556 10.28 -25.83 6.67
N SER A 557 9.45 -25.23 7.52
CA SER A 557 9.55 -23.84 7.94
C SER A 557 9.22 -23.73 9.42
N PHE A 558 10.12 -23.14 10.20
CA PHE A 558 9.94 -22.85 11.62
C PHE A 558 9.94 -21.35 11.82
N GLN A 559 8.96 -20.85 12.59
CA GLN A 559 8.82 -19.44 12.89
C GLN A 559 8.48 -19.21 14.36
N SER A 560 9.03 -18.13 14.90
CA SER A 560 8.57 -17.54 16.14
C SER A 560 8.38 -16.04 15.97
N ASN A 561 7.40 -15.50 16.69
CA ASN A 561 7.14 -14.08 16.78
C ASN A 561 7.01 -13.68 18.25
N THR A 562 7.61 -12.55 18.61
CA THR A 562 7.45 -11.92 19.92
C THR A 562 7.19 -10.44 19.73
N LEU A 563 6.12 -9.96 20.36
CA LEU A 563 5.73 -8.56 20.45
C LEU A 563 5.82 -8.14 21.92
N SER A 564 6.54 -7.07 22.21
CA SER A 564 6.55 -6.42 23.53
C SER A 564 6.18 -4.95 23.39
N VAL A 565 5.49 -4.42 24.41
CA VAL A 565 5.04 -3.03 24.49
C VAL A 565 5.35 -2.51 25.89
N ASN A 566 6.12 -1.43 25.95
CA ASN A 566 6.43 -0.73 27.18
C ASN A 566 5.87 0.68 27.06
N SER A 567 4.98 1.07 27.97
CA SER A 567 4.34 2.37 27.96
C SER A 567 4.61 3.11 29.27
N GLY A 568 4.92 4.40 29.14
CA GLY A 568 5.06 5.32 30.27
C GLY A 568 4.18 6.55 30.04
N VAL A 569 3.45 6.96 31.08
CA VAL A 569 2.62 8.16 31.06
C VAL A 569 3.00 9.06 32.23
N GLY A 570 3.18 10.36 31.96
CA GLY A 570 3.40 11.39 32.97
C GLY A 570 2.29 12.44 32.92
N THR A 571 1.79 12.87 34.08
CA THR A 571 0.81 13.97 34.20
C THR A 571 1.15 14.93 35.34
N GLY A 572 0.56 16.14 35.31
CA GLY A 572 0.77 17.16 36.34
C GLY A 572 2.16 17.78 36.29
N PHE A 573 2.47 18.42 35.17
CA PHE A 573 3.71 19.16 34.92
C PHE A 573 3.67 20.57 35.52
N ALA A 574 4.84 21.07 35.94
CA ALA A 574 4.95 22.42 36.48
C ALA A 574 4.68 23.52 35.43
N ASN A 575 5.02 23.27 34.16
CA ASN A 575 4.68 24.08 32.98
C ASN A 575 5.00 23.32 31.68
N ASP A 576 4.58 23.88 30.54
CA ASP A 576 4.70 23.24 29.22
C ASP A 576 6.12 23.20 28.60
N ASN A 577 7.12 23.79 29.26
CA ASN A 577 8.52 23.64 28.82
C ASN A 577 9.12 22.29 29.22
N TYR A 578 8.56 21.66 30.26
CA TYR A 578 8.95 20.33 30.70
C TYR A 578 8.09 19.27 30.03
N LYS A 579 8.67 18.54 29.08
CA LYS A 579 7.92 17.57 28.24
C LYS A 579 8.24 16.10 28.51
N LEU A 580 9.25 15.84 29.34
CA LEU A 580 9.69 14.47 29.65
C LEU A 580 8.90 13.93 30.85
N ILE A 581 8.54 12.64 30.82
CA ILE A 581 7.81 11.96 31.91
C ILE A 581 8.52 12.13 33.27
N SER A 582 9.85 12.24 33.29
CA SER A 582 10.63 12.50 34.51
C SER A 582 10.26 13.81 35.21
N SER A 583 9.66 14.78 34.52
CA SER A 583 9.25 16.07 35.07
C SER A 583 7.79 16.11 35.55
N ALA A 584 7.02 15.03 35.33
CA ALA A 584 5.64 14.90 35.78
C ALA A 584 5.55 14.61 37.28
N SER A 585 4.49 15.10 37.95
CA SER A 585 4.23 14.77 39.36
C SER A 585 3.64 13.37 39.53
N ILE A 586 2.82 12.92 38.59
CA ILE A 586 2.26 11.57 38.54
C ILE A 586 2.89 10.83 37.37
N ARG A 587 3.40 9.61 37.63
CA ARG A 587 4.03 8.76 36.61
C ARG A 587 3.45 7.36 36.71
N THR A 588 2.96 6.83 35.61
CA THR A 588 2.49 5.45 35.50
C THR A 588 3.27 4.73 34.41
N ALA A 589 3.42 3.42 34.56
CA ALA A 589 4.08 2.58 33.58
C ALA A 589 3.31 1.27 33.44
N SER A 590 3.36 0.70 32.24
CA SER A 590 2.83 -0.63 31.96
C SER A 590 3.76 -1.36 30.99
N GLU A 591 3.81 -2.67 31.13
CA GLU A 591 4.57 -3.56 30.26
C GLU A 591 3.67 -4.74 29.85
N GLY A 592 3.79 -5.16 28.60
CA GLY A 592 3.09 -6.32 28.08
C GLY A 592 3.91 -7.03 27.02
N TRP A 593 3.70 -8.34 26.90
CA TRP A 593 4.27 -9.13 25.82
C TRP A 593 3.28 -10.19 25.34
N THR A 594 3.48 -10.62 24.10
CA THR A 594 2.76 -11.74 23.52
C THR A 594 3.62 -12.41 22.45
N GLY A 595 3.35 -13.67 22.13
CA GLY A 595 4.11 -14.36 21.08
C GLY A 595 3.47 -15.66 20.63
N TYR A 596 3.86 -16.12 19.45
CA TYR A 596 3.38 -17.38 18.88
C TYR A 596 4.50 -18.11 18.13
N ASN A 597 4.31 -19.42 17.97
CA ASN A 597 5.19 -20.29 17.21
C ASN A 597 4.40 -20.99 16.09
N LEU A 598 5.06 -21.19 14.94
CA LEU A 598 4.53 -21.98 13.84
C LEU A 598 5.58 -22.99 13.35
N SER A 599 5.16 -24.24 13.21
CA SER A 599 5.95 -25.31 12.61
C SER A 599 5.22 -25.82 11.37
N SER A 600 5.92 -25.97 10.26
CA SER A 600 5.30 -26.33 8.99
C SER A 600 6.14 -27.31 8.18
N PHE A 601 5.46 -28.26 7.53
CA PHE A 601 6.05 -29.23 6.61
C PHE A 601 5.27 -29.22 5.31
N PHE A 602 5.96 -29.21 4.17
CA PHE A 602 5.33 -29.08 2.87
C PHE A 602 6.06 -29.84 1.77
N GLY A 603 5.28 -30.27 0.77
CA GLY A 603 5.78 -30.89 -0.44
C GLY A 603 5.03 -30.38 -1.66
N ARG A 604 5.73 -30.32 -2.80
CA ARG A 604 5.20 -29.90 -4.10
C ARG A 604 5.73 -30.82 -5.19
N ALA A 605 4.85 -31.31 -6.05
CA ALA A 605 5.17 -32.10 -7.22
C ALA A 605 4.60 -31.42 -8.46
N GLY A 606 5.48 -30.95 -9.34
CA GLY A 606 5.16 -30.38 -10.64
C GLY A 606 5.56 -31.33 -11.76
N TYR A 607 4.68 -31.48 -12.74
CA TYR A 607 4.87 -32.33 -13.90
C TYR A 607 4.53 -31.56 -15.17
N ASN A 608 5.43 -31.64 -16.14
CA ASN A 608 5.25 -31.07 -17.48
C ASN A 608 5.47 -32.18 -18.50
N TYR A 609 4.48 -32.38 -19.37
CA TYR A 609 4.56 -33.28 -20.51
C TYR A 609 4.48 -32.51 -21.82
N LEU A 610 5.50 -32.68 -22.66
CA LEU A 610 5.64 -32.06 -23.99
C LEU A 610 5.56 -30.53 -24.01
N SER A 611 5.69 -29.85 -22.86
CA SER A 611 5.38 -28.42 -22.72
C SER A 611 3.95 -28.04 -23.13
N LYS A 612 3.03 -29.01 -23.10
CA LYS A 612 1.61 -28.85 -23.42
C LYS A 612 0.72 -29.02 -22.20
N TYR A 613 0.97 -30.07 -21.42
CA TYR A 613 0.20 -30.43 -20.24
C TYR A 613 1.03 -30.20 -18.99
N PHE A 614 0.49 -29.39 -18.08
CA PHE A 614 1.09 -29.02 -16.82
C PHE A 614 0.17 -29.52 -15.70
N ALA A 615 0.75 -30.18 -14.71
CA ALA A 615 0.04 -30.59 -13.52
C ALA A 615 0.89 -30.28 -12.30
N GLU A 616 0.27 -29.82 -11.23
CA GLU A 616 0.96 -29.55 -9.99
C GLU A 616 0.09 -29.89 -8.79
N ALA A 617 0.69 -30.59 -7.82
CA ALA A 617 0.09 -30.92 -6.54
C ALA A 617 0.98 -30.40 -5.40
N THR A 618 0.36 -29.81 -4.39
CA THR A 618 1.02 -29.32 -3.18
C THR A 618 0.27 -29.85 -1.96
N LEU A 619 1.00 -30.29 -0.95
CA LEU A 619 0.46 -30.65 0.35
C LEU A 619 1.28 -29.96 1.44
N ARG A 620 0.59 -29.30 2.36
CA ARG A 620 1.20 -28.63 3.50
C ARG A 620 0.48 -28.95 4.80
N ALA A 621 1.24 -29.14 5.86
CA ALA A 621 0.78 -29.25 7.24
C ALA A 621 1.38 -28.11 8.08
N ASP A 622 0.53 -27.33 8.75
CA ASP A 622 0.95 -26.24 9.64
C ASP A 622 0.47 -26.51 11.07
N GLY A 623 1.37 -26.41 12.06
CA GLY A 623 1.09 -26.50 13.48
C GLY A 623 1.30 -25.14 14.16
N SER A 624 0.25 -24.59 14.78
CA SER A 624 0.30 -23.27 15.44
C SER A 624 0.01 -23.34 16.93
N SER A 625 0.76 -22.56 17.71
CA SER A 625 0.55 -22.43 19.16
C SER A 625 -0.72 -21.68 19.55
N LYS A 626 -1.37 -20.98 18.61
CA LYS A 626 -2.57 -20.18 18.86
C LYS A 626 -3.85 -21.00 19.07
N PHE A 627 -3.88 -22.20 18.49
CA PHE A 627 -5.07 -23.05 18.50
C PHE A 627 -5.13 -23.93 19.74
N GLY A 628 -6.31 -24.50 19.97
CA GLY A 628 -6.54 -25.41 21.08
C GLY A 628 -5.71 -26.69 20.93
N THR A 629 -5.44 -27.35 22.05
CA THR A 629 -4.58 -28.54 22.12
C THR A 629 -5.05 -29.67 21.20
N ASN A 630 -6.36 -29.73 20.90
CA ASN A 630 -6.95 -30.74 20.01
C ASN A 630 -6.77 -30.42 18.51
N ASN A 631 -6.45 -29.18 18.14
CA ASN A 631 -6.54 -28.69 16.75
C ASN A 631 -5.34 -27.85 16.28
N GLN A 632 -4.16 -28.04 16.90
CA GLN A 632 -2.96 -27.27 16.55
C GLN A 632 -2.53 -27.44 15.09
N TRP A 633 -2.70 -28.63 14.51
CA TRP A 633 -2.31 -28.96 13.14
C TRP A 633 -3.45 -28.80 12.13
N GLY A 634 -3.17 -28.09 11.03
CA GLY A 634 -4.04 -27.94 9.87
C GLY A 634 -3.40 -28.48 8.60
N TYR A 635 -4.20 -29.08 7.70
CA TYR A 635 -3.75 -29.67 6.44
C TYR A 635 -4.36 -28.94 5.24
N PHE A 636 -3.51 -28.58 4.29
CA PHE A 636 -3.81 -27.65 3.19
C PHE A 636 -3.34 -28.22 1.84
N PRO A 637 -4.14 -29.11 1.21
CA PRO A 637 -3.85 -29.61 -0.13
C PRO A 637 -4.25 -28.60 -1.21
N ALA A 638 -3.48 -28.57 -2.30
CA ALA A 638 -3.82 -27.84 -3.51
C ALA A 638 -3.39 -28.60 -4.77
N PHE A 639 -4.15 -28.42 -5.84
CA PHE A 639 -3.95 -29.05 -7.13
C PHE A 639 -4.23 -28.05 -8.25
N SER A 640 -3.47 -28.15 -9.35
CA SER A 640 -3.68 -27.32 -10.53
C SER A 640 -3.28 -28.02 -11.81
N LEU A 641 -3.96 -27.65 -12.89
CA LEU A 641 -3.76 -28.15 -14.24
C LEU A 641 -3.63 -26.97 -15.20
N GLY A 642 -2.81 -27.15 -16.22
CA GLY A 642 -2.67 -26.23 -17.34
C GLY A 642 -2.56 -27.00 -18.64
N TRP A 643 -3.28 -26.54 -19.66
CA TRP A 643 -3.26 -27.12 -20.99
C TRP A 643 -3.05 -26.03 -22.03
N ARG A 644 -1.94 -26.12 -22.77
CA ARG A 644 -1.53 -25.14 -23.77
C ARG A 644 -1.95 -25.61 -25.16
N LEU A 645 -3.19 -25.28 -25.52
CA LEU A 645 -3.86 -25.71 -26.74
C LEU A 645 -3.15 -25.27 -28.03
N LYS A 646 -2.44 -24.13 -28.02
CA LYS A 646 -1.70 -23.65 -29.21
C LYS A 646 -0.63 -24.64 -29.69
N GLU A 647 -0.10 -25.47 -28.80
CA GLU A 647 0.91 -26.49 -29.13
C GLU A 647 0.29 -27.78 -29.68
N GLU A 648 -1.03 -27.88 -29.79
CA GLU A 648 -1.70 -29.03 -30.41
C GLU A 648 -1.58 -29.00 -31.93
N SER A 649 -1.40 -30.16 -32.56
CA SER A 649 -1.11 -30.28 -34.00
C SER A 649 -2.14 -29.63 -34.91
N TYR A 650 -3.38 -29.51 -34.46
CA TYR A 650 -4.48 -28.87 -35.18
C TYR A 650 -4.55 -27.33 -34.99
N LEU A 651 -3.82 -26.76 -34.03
CA LEU A 651 -3.78 -25.31 -33.76
C LEU A 651 -2.42 -24.65 -34.03
N THR A 652 -1.34 -25.43 -34.18
CA THR A 652 0.01 -24.89 -34.43
C THR A 652 0.07 -24.00 -35.66
N ASN A 653 -0.64 -24.36 -36.74
CA ASN A 653 -0.61 -23.65 -38.03
C ASN A 653 -1.53 -22.42 -38.10
N VAL A 654 -2.17 -22.03 -36.99
CA VAL A 654 -3.07 -20.88 -36.94
C VAL A 654 -2.30 -19.59 -36.61
N ASP A 655 -1.88 -18.83 -37.63
CA ASP A 655 -0.95 -17.70 -37.47
C ASP A 655 -1.49 -16.51 -36.66
N TRP A 656 -2.80 -16.26 -36.73
CA TRP A 656 -3.41 -15.14 -35.98
C TRP A 656 -3.48 -15.41 -34.47
N LEU A 657 -3.40 -16.68 -34.05
CA LEU A 657 -3.38 -17.12 -32.66
C LEU A 657 -1.93 -17.41 -32.23
N SER A 658 -1.40 -16.61 -31.30
CA SER A 658 -0.01 -16.69 -30.83
C SER A 658 0.18 -17.65 -29.65
N ASP A 659 -0.77 -17.69 -28.72
CA ASP A 659 -0.80 -18.64 -27.62
C ASP A 659 -2.25 -18.81 -27.14
N LEU A 660 -2.56 -20.00 -26.64
CA LEU A 660 -3.85 -20.31 -26.04
C LEU A 660 -3.63 -21.35 -24.95
N LYS A 661 -4.04 -21.01 -23.73
CA LYS A 661 -3.87 -21.85 -22.57
C LYS A 661 -5.10 -21.79 -21.68
N LEU A 662 -5.56 -22.97 -21.29
CA LEU A 662 -6.55 -23.15 -20.25
C LEU A 662 -5.86 -23.57 -18.97
N ARG A 663 -6.36 -23.09 -17.84
CA ARG A 663 -5.84 -23.43 -16.52
C ARG A 663 -6.97 -23.58 -15.51
N ALA A 664 -6.80 -24.50 -14.59
CA ALA A 664 -7.76 -24.73 -13.52
C ALA A 664 -7.02 -25.09 -12.23
N SER A 665 -7.47 -24.59 -11.10
CA SER A 665 -6.90 -24.93 -9.80
C SER A 665 -7.97 -25.07 -8.72
N TYR A 666 -7.66 -25.92 -7.74
CA TYR A 666 -8.45 -26.12 -6.54
C TYR A 666 -7.51 -26.25 -5.35
N GLY A 667 -7.79 -25.57 -4.25
CA GLY A 667 -6.98 -25.71 -3.05
C GLY A 667 -7.69 -25.25 -1.79
N ILE A 668 -7.13 -25.68 -0.66
CA ILE A 668 -7.59 -25.31 0.67
C ILE A 668 -6.44 -24.60 1.37
N THR A 669 -6.69 -23.40 1.90
CA THR A 669 -5.73 -22.62 2.69
C THR A 669 -6.32 -22.36 4.08
N GLY A 670 -5.47 -22.34 5.10
CA GLY A 670 -5.87 -21.97 6.45
C GLY A 670 -5.73 -20.47 6.72
N ASN A 671 -6.31 -20.00 7.80
CA ASN A 671 -6.03 -18.69 8.37
C ASN A 671 -6.00 -18.79 9.90
N GLN A 672 -5.03 -18.12 10.52
CA GLN A 672 -4.86 -18.00 11.98
C GLN A 672 -4.78 -16.55 12.45
N SER A 673 -4.88 -15.61 11.51
CA SER A 673 -5.01 -14.19 11.82
C SER A 673 -6.41 -13.95 12.40
N GLY A 674 -6.59 -12.89 13.18
CA GLY A 674 -7.87 -12.55 13.81
C GLY A 674 -8.13 -13.13 15.20
N ILE A 675 -7.19 -13.91 15.74
CA ILE A 675 -7.18 -14.33 17.15
C ILE A 675 -5.88 -13.94 17.83
N ASP A 676 -5.98 -13.64 19.13
CA ASP A 676 -4.84 -13.38 19.99
C ASP A 676 -3.94 -14.60 20.12
N ASN A 677 -2.67 -14.38 20.48
CA ASN A 677 -1.69 -15.47 20.51
C ASN A 677 -2.00 -16.55 21.56
N PHE A 678 -2.85 -16.25 22.54
CA PHE A 678 -3.32 -17.15 23.60
C PHE A 678 -4.85 -17.38 23.55
N ALA A 679 -5.51 -17.12 22.43
CA ALA A 679 -6.99 -17.14 22.32
C ALA A 679 -7.65 -18.48 22.69
N SER A 680 -6.93 -19.60 22.62
CA SER A 680 -7.43 -20.92 23.03
C SER A 680 -7.29 -21.20 24.54
N ARG A 681 -6.52 -20.40 25.28
CA ARG A 681 -6.17 -20.66 26.69
C ARG A 681 -7.19 -20.04 27.64
N GLY A 682 -7.41 -20.70 28.79
CA GLY A 682 -8.02 -20.04 29.95
C GLY A 682 -6.97 -19.17 30.64
N LEU A 683 -7.22 -17.86 30.74
CA LEU A 683 -6.25 -16.89 31.27
C LEU A 683 -6.72 -16.32 32.60
N TRP A 684 -5.74 -15.98 33.44
CA TRP A 684 -5.91 -15.24 34.69
C TRP A 684 -5.00 -14.01 34.66
N SER A 685 -5.52 -12.87 35.09
CA SER A 685 -4.77 -11.62 35.15
C SER A 685 -4.51 -11.20 36.60
N GLY A 686 -3.34 -10.61 36.84
CA GLY A 686 -3.03 -9.88 38.06
C GLY A 686 -3.54 -8.44 38.00
N GLY A 687 -3.60 -7.76 39.16
CA GLY A 687 -4.07 -6.36 39.24
C GLY A 687 -5.57 -6.22 39.53
N SER A 688 -6.26 -7.33 39.78
CA SER A 688 -7.63 -7.33 40.33
C SER A 688 -7.58 -7.00 41.81
N SER A 689 -7.36 -5.72 42.15
CA SER A 689 -7.24 -5.31 43.54
C SER A 689 -8.57 -5.44 44.28
N TYR A 690 -8.54 -5.93 45.52
CA TYR A 690 -9.70 -5.96 46.40
C TYR A 690 -9.42 -5.10 47.64
N ALA A 691 -10.47 -4.56 48.26
CA ALA A 691 -10.31 -3.74 49.46
C ALA A 691 -9.99 -4.61 50.68
N ASP A 692 -9.06 -4.16 51.52
CA ASP A 692 -8.93 -4.66 52.89
C ASP A 692 -10.07 -4.13 53.79
N LEU A 693 -10.05 -4.54 55.07
CA LEU A 693 -11.06 -4.14 56.06
C LEU A 693 -11.12 -2.63 56.33
N VAL A 694 -10.13 -1.86 55.89
CA VAL A 694 -10.01 -0.39 56.05
C VAL A 694 -10.03 0.36 54.70
N GLY A 695 -10.34 -0.33 53.60
CA GLY A 695 -10.51 0.26 52.27
C GLY A 695 -9.24 0.41 51.43
N SER A 696 -8.09 -0.10 51.88
CA SER A 696 -6.84 -0.08 51.10
C SER A 696 -6.82 -1.19 50.05
N PRO A 697 -6.35 -0.94 48.82
CA PRO A 697 -6.29 -1.95 47.77
C PRO A 697 -5.19 -2.98 48.04
N LEU A 698 -5.56 -4.26 48.19
CA LEU A 698 -4.66 -5.41 48.22
C LEU A 698 -4.53 -6.02 46.82
N PRO A 699 -3.37 -6.62 46.46
CA PRO A 699 -3.19 -7.26 45.18
C PRO A 699 -4.05 -8.52 45.07
N GLY A 700 -4.64 -8.74 43.90
CA GLY A 700 -5.44 -9.93 43.61
C GLY A 700 -5.32 -10.38 42.15
N ILE A 701 -5.85 -11.57 41.90
CA ILE A 701 -5.97 -12.17 40.58
C ILE A 701 -7.44 -12.35 40.21
N GLY A 702 -7.75 -12.29 38.93
CA GLY A 702 -9.09 -12.55 38.40
C GLY A 702 -9.01 -13.35 37.11
N PRO A 703 -10.06 -14.14 36.76
CA PRO A 703 -10.14 -14.77 35.46
C PRO A 703 -10.26 -13.70 34.37
N GLU A 704 -9.49 -13.84 33.29
CA GLU A 704 -9.44 -12.87 32.19
C GLU A 704 -10.15 -13.41 30.93
N GLN A 705 -10.00 -14.70 30.63
CA GLN A 705 -10.51 -15.31 29.41
C GLN A 705 -10.90 -16.77 29.63
N LEU A 706 -11.99 -17.21 28.99
CA LEU A 706 -12.34 -18.63 28.86
C LEU A 706 -11.45 -19.34 27.84
N GLY A 707 -11.05 -20.56 28.16
CA GLY A 707 -10.33 -21.43 27.23
C GLY A 707 -11.26 -22.14 26.25
N ASN A 708 -10.71 -22.49 25.09
CA ASN A 708 -11.37 -23.34 24.09
C ASN A 708 -10.33 -24.26 23.43
N ASP A 709 -10.24 -25.49 23.93
CA ASP A 709 -9.32 -26.52 23.43
C ASP A 709 -9.69 -27.01 22.01
N ASP A 710 -10.90 -26.70 21.54
CA ASP A 710 -11.39 -27.05 20.20
C ASP A 710 -11.26 -25.91 19.18
N LEU A 711 -10.73 -24.76 19.58
CA LEU A 711 -10.46 -23.64 18.68
C LEU A 711 -9.51 -24.11 17.57
N ARG A 712 -9.94 -23.98 16.31
CA ARG A 712 -9.27 -24.53 15.13
C ARG A 712 -9.09 -23.50 14.02
N TRP A 713 -8.36 -23.86 12.98
CA TRP A 713 -8.09 -23.03 11.80
C TRP A 713 -9.38 -22.62 11.06
N GLU A 714 -9.45 -21.35 10.65
CA GLU A 714 -10.38 -20.88 9.61
C GLU A 714 -9.92 -21.45 8.26
N LYS A 715 -10.82 -22.03 7.46
CA LYS A 715 -10.47 -22.74 6.22
C LYS A 715 -11.12 -22.09 5.01
N THR A 716 -10.31 -21.70 4.03
CA THR A 716 -10.77 -21.17 2.75
C THR A 716 -10.54 -22.18 1.64
N LYS A 717 -11.63 -22.66 1.02
CA LYS A 717 -11.61 -23.46 -0.20
C LYS A 717 -11.69 -22.53 -1.40
N GLN A 718 -10.82 -22.71 -2.39
CA GLN A 718 -10.80 -21.86 -3.57
C GLN A 718 -10.73 -22.70 -4.84
N THR A 719 -11.57 -22.36 -5.81
CA THR A 719 -11.53 -22.86 -7.19
C THR A 719 -11.23 -21.70 -8.13
N ASP A 720 -10.36 -21.91 -9.10
CA ASP A 720 -9.99 -20.95 -10.14
C ASP A 720 -10.07 -21.62 -11.52
N ILE A 721 -10.65 -20.93 -12.50
CA ILE A 721 -10.62 -21.33 -13.91
C ILE A 721 -10.11 -20.12 -14.68
N GLY A 722 -9.02 -20.29 -15.41
CA GLY A 722 -8.36 -19.23 -16.16
C GLY A 722 -8.21 -19.57 -17.64
N LEU A 723 -8.28 -18.53 -18.47
CA LEU A 723 -8.00 -18.57 -19.90
C LEU A 723 -6.95 -17.50 -20.20
N ASP A 724 -5.82 -17.93 -20.77
CA ASP A 724 -4.80 -17.04 -21.31
C ASP A 724 -4.77 -17.19 -22.84
N ALA A 725 -5.01 -16.09 -23.56
CA ALA A 725 -4.96 -16.07 -25.01
C ALA A 725 -4.11 -14.90 -25.51
N SER A 726 -3.29 -15.13 -26.52
CA SER A 726 -2.56 -14.07 -27.20
C SER A 726 -2.71 -14.18 -28.71
N PHE A 727 -2.77 -13.03 -29.38
CA PHE A 727 -3.10 -12.90 -30.80
C PHE A 727 -2.09 -12.01 -31.53
N PHE A 728 -2.00 -12.18 -32.85
CA PHE A 728 -1.26 -11.32 -33.78
C PHE A 728 0.20 -11.09 -33.36
N ASN A 729 0.95 -12.17 -33.14
CA ASN A 729 2.32 -12.16 -32.61
C ASN A 729 2.42 -11.50 -31.22
N ASN A 730 1.50 -11.85 -30.32
CA ASN A 730 1.38 -11.32 -28.95
C ASN A 730 1.17 -9.79 -28.89
N ARG A 731 0.59 -9.20 -29.93
CA ARG A 731 0.20 -7.80 -29.90
C ARG A 731 -1.03 -7.56 -29.05
N LEU A 732 -1.89 -8.56 -28.89
CA LEU A 732 -3.02 -8.52 -27.98
C LEU A 732 -2.94 -9.76 -27.09
N ALA A 733 -2.91 -9.57 -25.77
CA ALA A 733 -2.99 -10.63 -24.78
C ALA A 733 -4.21 -10.38 -23.89
N VAL A 734 -4.98 -11.43 -23.65
CA VAL A 734 -6.20 -11.42 -22.85
C VAL A 734 -6.08 -12.56 -21.83
N THR A 735 -6.26 -12.21 -20.56
CA THR A 735 -6.35 -13.17 -19.46
C THR A 735 -7.71 -12.98 -18.78
N LEU A 736 -8.48 -14.06 -18.67
CA LEU A 736 -9.75 -14.11 -17.97
C LEU A 736 -9.68 -15.15 -16.86
N ASP A 737 -9.92 -14.75 -15.62
CA ASP A 737 -10.00 -15.64 -14.47
C ASP A 737 -11.39 -15.58 -13.84
N LEU A 738 -11.95 -16.74 -13.54
CA LEU A 738 -13.18 -16.92 -12.78
C LEU A 738 -12.86 -17.65 -11.50
N TYR A 739 -13.32 -17.14 -10.36
CA TYR A 739 -12.99 -17.73 -9.07
C TYR A 739 -14.19 -17.84 -8.13
N HIS A 740 -14.11 -18.82 -7.24
CA HIS A 740 -15.01 -18.99 -6.11
C HIS A 740 -14.19 -19.33 -4.87
N LYS A 741 -14.24 -18.46 -3.86
CA LYS A 741 -13.68 -18.67 -2.52
C LYS A 741 -14.82 -18.90 -1.54
N TYR A 742 -14.70 -19.94 -0.72
CA TYR A 742 -15.64 -20.27 0.34
C TYR A 742 -14.88 -20.50 1.63
N THR A 743 -15.13 -19.66 2.63
CA THR A 743 -14.45 -19.72 3.93
C THR A 743 -15.43 -20.21 4.99
N SER A 744 -15.05 -21.29 5.68
CA SER A 744 -15.78 -21.88 6.80
C SER A 744 -14.97 -21.77 8.09
N ASP A 745 -15.64 -22.04 9.21
CA ASP A 745 -15.02 -22.06 10.53
C ASP A 745 -14.42 -20.70 10.92
N LEU A 746 -15.12 -19.60 10.59
CA LEU A 746 -14.68 -18.24 10.89
C LEU A 746 -14.38 -18.08 12.39
N LEU A 747 -13.31 -17.36 12.70
CA LEU A 747 -12.88 -17.14 14.09
C LEU A 747 -13.59 -15.93 14.70
N LEU A 748 -14.68 -16.15 15.43
CA LEU A 748 -15.52 -15.09 16.00
C LEU A 748 -15.63 -15.21 17.53
N GLN A 749 -15.85 -14.06 18.17
CA GLN A 749 -16.27 -14.02 19.57
C GLN A 749 -17.78 -14.24 19.66
N GLN A 750 -18.17 -15.35 20.27
CA GLN A 750 -19.57 -15.67 20.46
C GLN A 750 -20.04 -15.13 21.82
N PRO A 751 -21.12 -14.32 21.87
CA PRO A 751 -21.68 -13.85 23.12
C PRO A 751 -22.25 -15.02 23.94
N ILE A 752 -22.00 -14.98 25.24
CA ILE A 752 -22.49 -15.97 26.21
C ILE A 752 -23.24 -15.26 27.35
N PRO A 753 -24.15 -15.96 28.06
CA PRO A 753 -24.87 -15.39 29.18
C PRO A 753 -23.91 -14.86 30.26
N SER A 754 -24.10 -13.62 30.70
CA SER A 754 -23.24 -12.97 31.70
C SER A 754 -23.26 -13.67 33.07
N SER A 755 -24.23 -14.55 33.33
CA SER A 755 -24.26 -15.41 34.52
C SER A 755 -23.06 -16.37 34.61
N THR A 756 -22.35 -16.62 33.50
CA THR A 756 -21.11 -17.40 33.48
C THR A 756 -19.91 -16.65 34.08
N GLY A 757 -20.05 -15.35 34.34
CA GLY A 757 -18.93 -14.47 34.72
C GLY A 757 -18.16 -13.90 33.53
N PHE A 758 -18.56 -14.25 32.29
CA PHE A 758 -17.93 -13.82 31.05
C PHE A 758 -19.00 -13.31 30.05
N SER A 759 -18.59 -12.50 29.08
CA SER A 759 -19.48 -11.95 28.05
C SER A 759 -19.32 -12.61 26.68
N VAL A 760 -18.13 -13.13 26.38
CA VAL A 760 -17.79 -13.77 25.10
C VAL A 760 -16.80 -14.91 25.28
N TYR A 761 -16.71 -15.79 24.29
CA TYR A 761 -15.57 -16.71 24.13
C TYR A 761 -15.25 -16.90 22.64
N TRP A 762 -14.01 -17.29 22.34
CA TRP A 762 -13.56 -17.55 20.97
C TRP A 762 -14.09 -18.88 20.46
N ALA A 763 -14.73 -18.89 19.29
CA ALA A 763 -15.23 -20.09 18.64
C ALA A 763 -15.16 -20.02 17.11
N ASN A 764 -15.19 -21.18 16.48
CA ASN A 764 -15.29 -21.30 15.02
C ASN A 764 -16.76 -21.26 14.60
N VAL A 765 -17.25 -20.07 14.23
CA VAL A 765 -18.66 -19.84 13.89
C VAL A 765 -18.79 -18.86 12.74
N GLY A 766 -19.59 -19.22 11.74
CA GLY A 766 -19.87 -18.41 10.56
C GLY A 766 -19.16 -18.88 9.29
N GLU A 767 -19.73 -18.48 8.15
CA GLU A 767 -19.28 -18.86 6.81
C GLU A 767 -19.45 -17.69 5.84
N ILE A 768 -18.50 -17.50 4.92
CA ILE A 768 -18.51 -16.39 3.95
C ILE A 768 -18.02 -16.86 2.58
N SER A 769 -18.56 -16.28 1.50
CA SER A 769 -18.12 -16.58 0.14
C SER A 769 -17.76 -15.31 -0.65
N ASN A 770 -16.83 -15.49 -1.59
CA ASN A 770 -16.46 -14.49 -2.60
C ASN A 770 -16.49 -15.15 -3.98
N LYS A 771 -17.29 -14.59 -4.89
CA LYS A 771 -17.41 -15.05 -6.28
C LYS A 771 -17.09 -13.90 -7.20
N GLY A 772 -16.21 -14.10 -8.16
CA GLY A 772 -15.77 -13.01 -9.02
C GLY A 772 -15.15 -13.41 -10.33
N TYR A 773 -14.89 -12.39 -11.13
CA TYR A 773 -14.23 -12.47 -12.41
C TYR A 773 -13.13 -11.40 -12.49
N GLU A 774 -12.07 -11.70 -13.23
CA GLU A 774 -10.92 -10.83 -13.44
C GLU A 774 -10.58 -10.86 -14.93
N LEU A 775 -10.52 -9.70 -15.56
CA LEU A 775 -10.14 -9.57 -16.97
C LEU A 775 -8.94 -8.63 -17.06
N THR A 776 -7.91 -9.09 -17.76
CA THR A 776 -6.72 -8.31 -18.08
C THR A 776 -6.54 -8.32 -19.59
N ILE A 777 -6.36 -7.13 -20.19
CA ILE A 777 -6.09 -6.95 -21.61
C ILE A 777 -4.81 -6.14 -21.73
N ASN A 778 -3.81 -6.68 -22.43
CA ASN A 778 -2.56 -6.00 -22.74
C ASN A 778 -2.45 -5.91 -24.25
N SER A 779 -2.34 -4.70 -24.80
CA SER A 779 -2.34 -4.45 -26.23
C SER A 779 -1.17 -3.57 -26.65
N THR A 780 -0.51 -3.92 -27.74
CA THR A 780 0.38 -3.03 -28.51
C THR A 780 -0.38 -2.52 -29.72
N ASN A 781 -1.13 -1.44 -29.51
CA ASN A 781 -2.03 -0.86 -30.49
C ASN A 781 -1.29 -0.41 -31.76
N LEU A 782 -0.15 0.27 -31.59
CA LEU A 782 0.68 0.72 -32.71
C LEU A 782 2.16 0.50 -32.39
N ARG A 783 2.92 -0.06 -33.35
CA ARG A 783 4.37 -0.20 -33.27
C ARG A 783 4.99 0.14 -34.61
N THR A 784 5.66 1.27 -34.67
CA THR A 784 6.43 1.77 -35.82
C THR A 784 7.88 2.00 -35.42
N ARG A 785 8.74 2.40 -36.36
CA ARG A 785 10.17 2.68 -36.09
C ARG A 785 10.39 3.75 -35.02
N HIS A 786 9.50 4.75 -34.93
CA HIS A 786 9.67 5.91 -34.06
C HIS A 786 8.58 6.07 -33.00
N PHE A 787 7.47 5.37 -33.15
CA PHE A 787 6.33 5.48 -32.25
C PHE A 787 5.82 4.11 -31.81
N THR A 788 5.66 3.92 -30.50
CA THR A 788 5.00 2.76 -29.91
C THR A 788 3.90 3.23 -28.96
N TRP A 789 2.72 2.64 -29.08
CA TRP A 789 1.60 2.82 -28.15
C TRP A 789 1.15 1.45 -27.63
N SER A 790 1.18 1.28 -26.31
CA SER A 790 0.58 0.15 -25.63
C SER A 790 -0.49 0.58 -24.63
N THR A 791 -1.45 -0.30 -24.41
CA THR A 791 -2.53 -0.14 -23.43
C THR A 791 -2.60 -1.38 -22.55
N ASP A 792 -2.65 -1.15 -21.25
CA ASP A 792 -2.83 -2.16 -20.22
C ASP A 792 -4.14 -1.85 -19.49
N PHE A 793 -5.13 -2.71 -19.66
CA PHE A 793 -6.45 -2.59 -19.05
C PHE A 793 -6.71 -3.77 -18.13
N ASN A 794 -7.24 -3.50 -16.94
CA ASN A 794 -7.71 -4.53 -16.04
C ASN A 794 -9.04 -4.12 -15.40
N ILE A 795 -9.89 -5.11 -15.14
CA ILE A 795 -11.16 -4.96 -14.44
C ILE A 795 -11.45 -6.21 -13.61
N SER A 796 -12.06 -6.04 -12.45
CA SER A 796 -12.41 -7.13 -11.55
C SER A 796 -13.73 -6.84 -10.85
N GLY A 797 -14.57 -7.86 -10.75
CA GLY A 797 -15.82 -7.81 -9.99
C GLY A 797 -15.82 -8.90 -8.93
N ASN A 798 -16.18 -8.55 -7.70
CA ASN A 798 -16.23 -9.49 -6.57
C ASN A 798 -17.55 -9.34 -5.81
N LYS A 799 -18.35 -10.40 -5.76
CA LYS A 799 -19.55 -10.47 -4.94
C LYS A 799 -19.23 -11.20 -3.64
N ASN A 800 -19.26 -10.47 -2.53
CA ASN A 800 -19.13 -10.99 -1.19
C ASN A 800 -20.51 -11.36 -0.62
N LYS A 801 -20.58 -12.45 0.16
CA LYS A 801 -21.82 -12.86 0.83
C LYS A 801 -21.52 -13.59 2.13
N ILE A 802 -22.17 -13.19 3.22
CA ILE A 802 -22.23 -13.94 4.48
C ILE A 802 -23.19 -15.11 4.27
N GLU A 803 -22.67 -16.32 4.25
CA GLU A 803 -23.44 -17.53 3.97
C GLU A 803 -24.11 -18.08 5.23
N LYS A 804 -23.43 -17.99 6.38
CA LYS A 804 -24.00 -18.34 7.69
C LYS A 804 -23.47 -17.40 8.75
N LEU A 805 -24.35 -16.94 9.64
CA LEU A 805 -23.96 -16.18 10.82
C LEU A 805 -24.98 -16.43 11.95
N PRO A 806 -24.55 -16.85 13.16
CA PRO A 806 -25.49 -17.22 14.24
C PRO A 806 -26.47 -16.12 14.60
N SER A 807 -26.01 -14.87 14.59
CA SER A 807 -26.80 -13.69 14.86
C SER A 807 -26.26 -12.51 14.06
N PRO A 808 -27.11 -11.58 13.60
CA PRO A 808 -26.64 -10.36 12.96
C PRO A 808 -25.73 -9.56 13.89
N ILE A 809 -24.66 -8.98 13.34
CA ILE A 809 -23.71 -8.15 14.08
C ILE A 809 -23.84 -6.73 13.52
N THR A 810 -24.22 -5.76 14.35
CA THR A 810 -24.18 -4.35 13.98
C THR A 810 -22.78 -3.79 14.16
N GLN A 811 -22.41 -2.82 13.33
CA GLN A 811 -21.13 -2.14 13.39
C GLN A 811 -21.33 -0.64 13.60
N TYR A 812 -20.33 -0.04 14.26
CA TYR A 812 -20.28 1.36 14.69
C TYR A 812 -21.32 1.70 15.77
N THR A 813 -21.12 2.82 16.47
CA THR A 813 -21.95 3.24 17.62
C THR A 813 -23.42 3.56 17.29
N ARG A 814 -23.78 3.61 16.01
CA ARG A 814 -25.12 3.97 15.50
C ARG A 814 -25.74 2.88 14.63
N ASP A 815 -25.14 1.69 14.59
CA ASP A 815 -25.62 0.55 13.81
C ASP A 815 -25.83 0.82 12.32
N TRP A 816 -25.12 1.79 11.72
CA TRP A 816 -25.29 2.13 10.30
C TRP A 816 -25.00 0.96 9.35
N VAL A 817 -24.13 0.07 9.79
CA VAL A 817 -23.68 -1.10 9.03
C VAL A 817 -24.09 -2.36 9.78
N ILE A 818 -24.54 -3.36 9.04
CA ILE A 818 -24.93 -4.67 9.57
C ILE A 818 -24.23 -5.79 8.81
N LEU A 819 -23.78 -6.80 9.56
CA LEU A 819 -23.38 -8.11 9.06
C LEU A 819 -24.55 -9.06 9.28
N LYS A 820 -25.18 -9.52 8.20
CA LYS A 820 -26.36 -10.38 8.25
C LYS A 820 -26.26 -11.49 7.21
N GLU A 821 -26.69 -12.69 7.58
CA GLU A 821 -26.79 -13.82 6.67
C GLU A 821 -27.58 -13.45 5.40
N GLY A 822 -27.07 -13.86 4.24
CA GLY A 822 -27.67 -13.56 2.94
C GLY A 822 -27.17 -12.28 2.28
N TYR A 823 -26.55 -11.37 3.04
CA TYR A 823 -26.08 -10.07 2.55
C TYR A 823 -24.55 -10.00 2.42
N SER A 824 -24.07 -9.00 1.69
CA SER A 824 -22.64 -8.69 1.64
C SER A 824 -22.17 -8.17 2.99
N MET A 825 -20.90 -8.38 3.35
CA MET A 825 -20.29 -7.60 4.42
C MET A 825 -20.38 -6.10 4.12
N ASN A 826 -20.35 -5.29 5.18
CA ASN A 826 -20.45 -3.84 5.11
C ASN A 826 -21.70 -3.37 4.34
N SER A 827 -22.85 -3.99 4.61
CA SER A 827 -24.15 -3.56 4.09
C SER A 827 -24.77 -2.50 5.00
N PHE A 828 -25.38 -1.47 4.40
CA PHE A 828 -25.97 -0.36 5.15
C PHE A 828 -27.39 -0.69 5.58
N TRP A 829 -27.67 -0.59 6.88
CA TRP A 829 -29.00 -0.78 7.46
C TRP A 829 -29.55 0.58 7.88
N LEU A 830 -30.43 1.18 7.09
CA LEU A 830 -30.82 2.59 7.21
C LEU A 830 -32.32 2.78 6.96
N TYR A 831 -32.86 3.91 7.42
CA TYR A 831 -34.16 4.42 7.00
C TYR A 831 -34.04 5.02 5.60
N ASN A 832 -34.84 4.51 4.66
CA ASN A 832 -34.82 4.95 3.28
C ASN A 832 -35.63 6.26 3.13
N GLN A 833 -34.96 7.40 2.93
CA GLN A 833 -35.59 8.70 2.74
C GLN A 833 -35.91 8.84 1.25
N LEU A 834 -37.19 8.95 0.93
CA LEU A 834 -37.67 8.98 -0.45
C LEU A 834 -37.57 10.39 -1.05
N TYR A 835 -38.03 11.40 -0.32
CA TYR A 835 -38.01 12.81 -0.74
C TYR A 835 -38.24 13.74 0.47
N VAL A 836 -38.21 15.05 0.24
CA VAL A 836 -38.67 16.07 1.19
C VAL A 836 -40.02 16.58 0.71
N ASP A 837 -41.05 16.53 1.56
CA ASP A 837 -42.39 16.98 1.21
C ASP A 837 -42.39 18.48 0.84
N PRO A 838 -42.76 18.86 -0.40
CA PRO A 838 -42.76 20.26 -0.84
C PRO A 838 -43.70 21.17 -0.02
N ASN A 839 -44.69 20.61 0.68
CA ASN A 839 -45.64 21.38 1.47
C ASN A 839 -45.14 21.72 2.87
N THR A 840 -44.44 20.78 3.50
CA THR A 840 -44.07 20.86 4.92
C THR A 840 -42.56 21.01 5.13
N GLY A 841 -41.74 20.62 4.16
CA GLY A 841 -40.28 20.58 4.28
C GLY A 841 -39.77 19.43 5.15
N ALA A 842 -40.61 18.48 5.53
CA ALA A 842 -40.24 17.29 6.31
C ALA A 842 -39.75 16.14 5.39
N PRO A 843 -38.77 15.34 5.82
CA PRO A 843 -38.36 14.16 5.09
C PRO A 843 -39.46 13.09 5.15
N VAL A 844 -39.69 12.40 4.03
CA VAL A 844 -40.60 11.27 3.91
C VAL A 844 -39.78 9.99 3.79
N PHE A 845 -40.01 9.05 4.71
CA PHE A 845 -39.34 7.75 4.73
C PHE A 845 -40.25 6.63 4.22
N GLU A 846 -39.63 5.62 3.63
CA GLU A 846 -40.29 4.37 3.30
C GLU A 846 -40.79 3.67 4.57
N GLY A 847 -42.05 3.25 4.59
CA GLY A 847 -42.67 2.56 5.74
C GLY A 847 -43.22 3.48 6.84
N GLN A 848 -43.04 4.81 6.74
CA GLN A 848 -43.60 5.73 7.73
C GLN A 848 -45.13 5.67 7.78
N ASP A 849 -45.70 5.85 8.98
CA ASP A 849 -47.16 5.89 9.16
C ASP A 849 -47.79 7.19 8.62
N ALA A 850 -49.13 7.27 8.64
CA ALA A 850 -49.87 8.47 8.19
C ALA A 850 -49.57 9.74 9.02
N ASN A 851 -48.97 9.59 10.20
CA ASN A 851 -48.58 10.66 11.09
C ASN A 851 -47.08 11.03 10.94
N GLY A 852 -46.33 10.34 10.06
CA GLY A 852 -44.91 10.58 9.81
C GLY A 852 -43.95 9.91 10.80
N ASN A 853 -44.42 8.95 11.61
CA ASN A 853 -43.57 8.19 12.53
C ASN A 853 -42.89 7.02 11.81
N VAL A 854 -41.65 6.75 12.20
CA VAL A 854 -40.88 5.57 11.79
C VAL A 854 -40.50 4.72 13.00
N THR A 855 -40.48 3.41 12.81
CA THR A 855 -40.12 2.41 13.83
C THR A 855 -38.84 1.67 13.45
N ALA A 856 -38.22 0.97 14.39
CA ALA A 856 -37.00 0.20 14.09
C ALA A 856 -37.18 -0.86 12.99
N GLU A 857 -38.41 -1.35 12.78
CA GLU A 857 -38.75 -2.35 11.74
C GLU A 857 -38.72 -1.78 10.32
N ASP A 858 -38.81 -0.45 10.18
CA ASP A 858 -38.81 0.24 8.88
C ASP A 858 -37.41 0.34 8.26
N ARG A 859 -36.35 0.08 9.03
CA ARG A 859 -34.98 0.09 8.52
C ARG A 859 -34.76 -1.02 7.50
N LYS A 860 -34.24 -0.67 6.33
CA LYS A 860 -33.92 -1.60 5.25
C LYS A 860 -32.42 -1.71 5.02
N ILE A 861 -32.01 -2.85 4.48
CA ILE A 861 -30.63 -3.00 3.97
C ILE A 861 -30.63 -2.48 2.53
N ILE A 862 -30.07 -1.29 2.30
CA ILE A 862 -30.30 -0.56 1.05
C ILE A 862 -29.13 -0.58 0.06
N HIS A 863 -27.88 -0.71 0.51
CA HIS A 863 -26.69 -0.82 -0.36
C HIS A 863 -25.51 -1.49 0.38
N SER A 864 -24.34 -1.56 -0.26
CA SER A 864 -23.09 -2.04 0.34
C SER A 864 -21.92 -1.11 0.03
N ALA A 865 -20.94 -1.09 0.93
CA ALA A 865 -19.66 -0.41 0.74
C ALA A 865 -18.77 -1.06 -0.34
N TYR A 866 -19.05 -2.31 -0.73
CA TYR A 866 -18.24 -3.00 -1.72
C TYR A 866 -18.63 -2.65 -3.16
N PRO A 867 -17.64 -2.38 -4.03
CA PRO A 867 -17.90 -2.05 -5.42
C PRO A 867 -18.35 -3.26 -6.22
N LYS A 868 -19.19 -3.02 -7.23
CA LYS A 868 -19.60 -4.05 -8.19
C LYS A 868 -18.41 -4.44 -9.08
N PHE A 869 -17.61 -3.46 -9.48
CA PHE A 869 -16.34 -3.69 -10.16
C PHE A 869 -15.35 -2.53 -9.93
N TYR A 870 -14.07 -2.84 -10.09
CA TYR A 870 -12.95 -1.89 -9.99
C TYR A 870 -11.83 -2.31 -10.94
N GLY A 871 -10.92 -1.40 -11.25
CA GLY A 871 -9.82 -1.69 -12.17
C GLY A 871 -8.96 -0.49 -12.51
N GLY A 872 -8.16 -0.65 -13.56
CA GLY A 872 -7.27 0.39 -14.05
C GLY A 872 -7.04 0.33 -15.55
N LEU A 873 -6.65 1.48 -16.10
CA LEU A 873 -6.31 1.65 -17.49
C LEU A 873 -5.02 2.45 -17.59
N THR A 874 -3.97 1.85 -18.12
CA THR A 874 -2.69 2.52 -18.38
C THR A 874 -2.43 2.58 -19.86
N ASN A 875 -2.07 3.77 -20.37
CA ASN A 875 -1.60 3.98 -21.73
C ASN A 875 -0.16 4.44 -21.71
N ASN A 876 0.69 3.75 -22.47
CA ASN A 876 2.11 4.06 -22.60
C ASN A 876 2.41 4.42 -24.05
N PHE A 877 2.96 5.61 -24.25
CA PHE A 877 3.38 6.15 -25.54
C PHE A 877 4.89 6.36 -25.51
N LYS A 878 5.57 5.95 -26.57
CA LYS A 878 7.00 6.22 -26.79
C LYS A 878 7.15 6.85 -28.15
N TYR A 879 7.77 8.02 -28.22
CA TYR A 879 8.09 8.70 -29.46
C TYR A 879 9.56 9.13 -29.45
N LYS A 880 10.39 8.43 -30.24
CA LYS A 880 11.86 8.60 -30.23
C LYS A 880 12.41 8.54 -28.79
N ASN A 881 12.92 9.65 -28.28
CA ASN A 881 13.50 9.76 -26.94
C ASN A 881 12.48 10.18 -25.85
N PHE A 882 11.25 10.50 -26.24
CA PHE A 882 10.16 10.84 -25.32
C PHE A 882 9.35 9.61 -24.94
N ASP A 883 8.94 9.56 -23.68
CA ASP A 883 7.98 8.59 -23.16
C ASP A 883 6.87 9.31 -22.38
N LEU A 884 5.62 8.88 -22.56
CA LEU A 884 4.45 9.38 -21.86
C LEU A 884 3.65 8.19 -21.32
N GLY A 885 3.44 8.14 -20.01
CA GLY A 885 2.55 7.19 -19.35
C GLY A 885 1.34 7.91 -18.75
N VAL A 886 0.14 7.37 -18.97
CA VAL A 886 -1.11 7.90 -18.41
C VAL A 886 -1.86 6.74 -17.75
N ALA A 887 -2.09 6.81 -16.44
CA ALA A 887 -2.73 5.75 -15.66
C ALA A 887 -3.99 6.25 -14.95
N PHE A 888 -5.10 5.57 -15.21
CA PHE A 888 -6.39 5.75 -14.55
C PHE A 888 -6.69 4.58 -13.62
N SER A 889 -7.38 4.87 -12.52
CA SER A 889 -8.06 3.89 -11.68
C SER A 889 -9.53 4.21 -11.60
N PHE A 890 -10.39 3.20 -11.55
CA PHE A 890 -11.83 3.40 -11.41
C PHE A 890 -12.45 2.38 -10.45
N GLN A 891 -13.57 2.78 -9.87
CA GLN A 891 -14.41 1.95 -9.02
C GLN A 891 -15.88 2.32 -9.26
N TYR A 892 -16.76 1.33 -9.32
CA TYR A 892 -18.18 1.56 -9.62
C TYR A 892 -19.13 0.72 -8.77
N GLY A 893 -20.23 1.35 -8.34
CA GLY A 893 -21.36 0.73 -7.68
C GLY A 893 -21.23 0.53 -6.17
N ASN A 894 -20.25 1.15 -5.53
CA ASN A 894 -20.11 1.22 -4.07
C ASN A 894 -20.77 2.48 -3.51
N TYR A 895 -21.23 2.39 -2.26
CA TYR A 895 -21.80 3.52 -1.54
C TYR A 895 -21.00 3.81 -0.27
N THR A 896 -21.01 5.07 0.16
CA THR A 896 -20.38 5.52 1.40
C THR A 896 -21.32 6.45 2.14
N LEU A 897 -21.48 6.24 3.44
CA LEU A 897 -22.16 7.17 4.32
C LEU A 897 -21.23 8.37 4.58
N ASN A 898 -21.63 9.53 4.07
CA ASN A 898 -20.89 10.78 4.17
C ASN A 898 -21.08 11.41 5.55
N LEU A 899 -20.15 11.11 6.46
CA LEU A 899 -20.21 11.60 7.82
C LEU A 899 -19.96 13.12 7.92
N GLN A 900 -19.27 13.72 6.94
CA GLN A 900 -19.11 15.17 6.89
C GLN A 900 -20.49 15.83 6.77
N ARG A 901 -21.33 15.37 5.84
CA ARG A 901 -22.69 15.89 5.71
C ARG A 901 -23.54 15.58 6.94
N TYR A 902 -23.48 14.34 7.42
CA TYR A 902 -24.17 13.92 8.62
C TYR A 902 -23.93 14.86 9.80
N PHE A 903 -22.66 15.17 10.13
CA PHE A 903 -22.33 16.03 11.28
C PHE A 903 -22.51 17.53 11.02
N LYS A 904 -22.39 18.00 9.78
CA LYS A 904 -22.40 19.44 9.45
C LYS A 904 -23.74 19.98 8.98
N GLU A 905 -24.64 19.11 8.53
CA GLU A 905 -25.97 19.54 8.06
C GLU A 905 -27.04 19.51 9.17
N ARG A 906 -26.77 18.89 10.33
CA ARG A 906 -27.76 18.67 11.41
C ARG A 906 -28.01 19.85 12.35
N ASN A 907 -27.02 20.72 12.54
CA ASN A 907 -27.08 21.76 13.56
C ASN A 907 -26.42 23.04 13.04
N ALA A 908 -27.24 23.92 12.48
CA ALA A 908 -26.79 25.19 11.91
C ALA A 908 -26.43 26.26 12.97
N SER A 909 -26.76 26.05 14.25
CA SER A 909 -26.57 27.08 15.29
C SER A 909 -25.27 26.94 16.09
N ALA A 910 -24.61 25.77 16.06
CA ALA A 910 -23.52 25.45 16.98
C ALA A 910 -22.15 25.13 16.32
N GLY A 911 -22.06 25.18 14.98
CA GLY A 911 -20.83 24.83 14.27
C GLY A 911 -20.80 25.32 12.83
N SER A 912 -19.75 24.94 12.09
CA SER A 912 -19.67 25.16 10.65
C SER A 912 -20.68 24.29 9.91
N VAL A 913 -21.24 24.86 8.85
CA VAL A 913 -22.23 24.21 7.99
C VAL A 913 -21.64 24.04 6.60
N THR A 914 -21.98 22.94 5.92
CA THR A 914 -21.61 22.75 4.51
C THR A 914 -22.48 23.62 3.63
N THR A 915 -21.92 24.10 2.51
CA THR A 915 -22.66 24.89 1.50
C THR A 915 -23.87 24.16 0.93
N ASN A 916 -23.93 22.83 1.00
CA ASN A 916 -25.11 22.04 0.63
C ASN A 916 -26.40 22.55 1.27
N VAL A 917 -26.36 22.94 2.55
CA VAL A 917 -27.55 23.40 3.31
C VAL A 917 -28.17 24.68 2.72
N LEU A 918 -27.46 25.40 1.86
CA LEU A 918 -28.02 26.54 1.13
C LEU A 918 -29.16 26.11 0.19
N ASN A 919 -29.21 24.85 -0.25
CA ASN A 919 -30.27 24.28 -1.08
C ASN A 919 -31.45 23.69 -0.28
N ARG A 920 -31.54 23.94 1.03
CA ARG A 920 -32.65 23.48 1.88
C ARG A 920 -34.02 23.99 1.43
N TRP A 921 -35.06 23.29 1.87
CA TRP A 921 -36.44 23.73 1.75
C TRP A 921 -36.64 25.01 2.56
N GLN A 922 -37.22 26.05 1.95
CA GLN A 922 -37.46 27.34 2.60
C GLN A 922 -38.94 27.71 2.62
N LYS A 923 -39.69 27.35 1.58
CA LYS A 923 -41.11 27.68 1.46
C LYS A 923 -41.89 26.59 0.74
N LYS A 924 -43.22 26.64 0.92
CA LYS A 924 -44.16 25.74 0.26
C LYS A 924 -43.99 25.76 -1.26
N GLY A 925 -43.81 24.58 -1.85
CA GLY A 925 -43.59 24.37 -3.28
C GLY A 925 -42.13 24.17 -3.69
N ASP A 926 -41.17 24.38 -2.78
CA ASP A 926 -39.75 24.10 -3.07
C ASP A 926 -39.51 22.60 -3.27
N ILE A 927 -38.74 22.26 -4.31
CA ILE A 927 -38.33 20.88 -4.61
C ILE A 927 -36.84 20.72 -4.30
N THR A 928 -36.52 19.93 -3.28
CA THR A 928 -35.15 19.71 -2.78
C THR A 928 -35.05 18.39 -2.02
N ASP A 929 -33.84 17.89 -1.80
CA ASP A 929 -33.50 16.74 -0.97
C ASP A 929 -33.07 17.13 0.45
N ILE A 930 -32.94 18.43 0.73
CA ILE A 930 -32.53 18.97 2.03
C ILE A 930 -33.75 19.50 2.80
N PRO A 931 -34.14 18.86 3.92
CA PRO A 931 -35.27 19.27 4.75
C PRO A 931 -35.15 20.68 5.31
N ARG A 932 -36.30 21.26 5.67
CA ARG A 932 -36.39 22.52 6.41
C ARG A 932 -35.52 22.47 7.67
N LEU A 933 -34.72 23.51 7.91
CA LEU A 933 -33.86 23.61 9.10
C LEU A 933 -34.70 23.78 10.36
N THR A 934 -34.66 22.79 11.26
CA THR A 934 -35.32 22.80 12.57
C THR A 934 -34.65 21.77 13.48
N SER A 935 -34.76 21.95 14.79
CA SER A 935 -34.35 20.97 15.81
C SER A 935 -35.45 19.98 16.19
N VAL A 936 -36.66 20.19 15.69
CA VAL A 936 -37.86 19.46 16.10
C VAL A 936 -38.26 18.46 15.02
N GLY A 937 -38.82 17.31 15.44
CA GLY A 937 -39.29 16.26 14.53
C GLY A 937 -38.15 15.48 13.88
N SER A 938 -38.44 14.82 12.75
CA SER A 938 -37.57 13.83 12.11
C SER A 938 -36.54 14.42 11.13
N ASN A 939 -36.53 15.73 10.90
CA ASN A 939 -35.73 16.39 9.85
C ASN A 939 -34.22 16.12 9.98
N TYR A 940 -33.70 16.09 11.21
CA TYR A 940 -32.27 15.92 11.51
C TYR A 940 -31.99 15.03 12.72
N THR A 941 -33.01 14.41 13.31
CA THR A 941 -32.91 13.59 14.53
C THR A 941 -32.77 12.09 14.26
N ILE A 942 -33.09 11.64 13.04
CA ILE A 942 -32.89 10.24 12.63
C ILE A 942 -31.44 10.04 12.20
N ASP A 943 -30.66 9.42 13.08
CA ASP A 943 -29.23 9.18 12.86
C ASP A 943 -28.94 8.16 11.74
N GLN A 944 -29.83 7.19 11.50
CA GLN A 944 -29.67 6.14 10.48
C GLN A 944 -30.36 6.48 9.15
N SER A 945 -30.31 7.74 8.71
CA SER A 945 -30.92 8.15 7.45
C SER A 945 -30.03 7.88 6.23
N SER A 946 -30.64 7.33 5.17
CA SER A 946 -30.03 7.13 3.85
C SER A 946 -29.74 8.41 3.08
N ARG A 947 -30.24 9.58 3.51
CA ARG A 947 -29.88 10.89 2.93
C ARG A 947 -28.37 11.13 2.85
N TYR A 948 -27.62 10.62 3.82
CA TYR A 948 -26.17 10.79 3.89
C TYR A 948 -25.44 9.69 3.12
N LEU A 949 -26.14 8.73 2.52
CA LEU A 949 -25.56 7.64 1.76
C LEU A 949 -25.38 8.09 0.31
N GLU A 950 -24.13 8.15 -0.14
CA GLU A 950 -23.77 8.65 -1.47
C GLU A 950 -23.12 7.58 -2.33
N ASP A 951 -23.36 7.66 -3.64
CA ASP A 951 -22.64 6.87 -4.64
C ASP A 951 -21.18 7.29 -4.67
N ALA A 952 -20.30 6.41 -4.21
CA ALA A 952 -18.86 6.62 -4.13
C ALA A 952 -18.12 5.99 -5.32
N SER A 953 -18.81 5.83 -6.45
CA SER A 953 -18.20 5.49 -7.73
C SER A 953 -17.31 6.63 -8.25
N PHE A 954 -16.14 6.30 -8.78
CA PHE A 954 -15.20 7.30 -9.29
C PHE A 954 -14.32 6.80 -10.43
N LEU A 955 -13.81 7.77 -11.20
CA LEU A 955 -12.68 7.63 -12.12
C LEU A 955 -11.61 8.65 -11.72
N ARG A 956 -10.38 8.19 -11.48
CA ARG A 956 -9.25 9.05 -11.11
C ARG A 956 -8.09 8.91 -12.08
N LEU A 957 -7.55 10.04 -12.53
CA LEU A 957 -6.24 10.11 -13.19
C LEU A 957 -5.16 10.02 -12.12
N LYS A 958 -4.76 8.79 -11.80
CA LYS A 958 -3.79 8.51 -10.74
C LYS A 958 -2.40 9.03 -11.07
N GLN A 959 -1.98 8.91 -12.33
CA GLN A 959 -0.62 9.28 -12.72
C GLN A 959 -0.51 9.72 -14.18
N VAL A 960 0.28 10.76 -14.41
CA VAL A 960 0.84 11.12 -15.71
C VAL A 960 2.36 11.24 -15.56
N THR A 961 3.12 10.46 -16.32
CA THR A 961 4.59 10.57 -16.37
C THR A 961 5.01 10.99 -17.76
N LEU A 962 5.76 12.08 -17.88
CA LEU A 962 6.43 12.49 -19.10
C LEU A 962 7.95 12.39 -18.90
N GLY A 963 8.62 11.57 -19.70
CA GLY A 963 10.06 11.36 -19.68
C GLY A 963 10.73 11.77 -20.98
N TYR A 964 11.98 12.22 -20.87
CA TYR A 964 12.86 12.46 -22.00
C TYR A 964 14.26 11.90 -21.71
N ASN A 965 14.70 10.98 -22.55
CA ASN A 965 16.04 10.41 -22.50
C ASN A 965 16.99 11.28 -23.33
N LEU A 966 18.02 11.84 -22.70
CA LEU A 966 18.96 12.68 -23.42
C LEU A 966 19.74 11.83 -24.44
N PRO A 967 20.05 12.36 -25.63
CA PRO A 967 20.94 11.67 -26.56
C PRO A 967 22.32 11.45 -25.92
N LYS A 968 22.87 10.24 -26.08
CA LYS A 968 24.19 9.89 -25.52
C LYS A 968 25.32 10.85 -25.91
N SER A 969 25.24 11.46 -27.09
CA SER A 969 26.20 12.46 -27.57
C SER A 969 26.33 13.69 -26.65
N THR A 970 25.31 13.99 -25.86
CA THR A 970 25.27 15.17 -24.99
C THR A 970 26.07 14.97 -23.71
N PHE A 971 26.19 13.73 -23.20
CA PHE A 971 26.78 13.45 -21.88
C PHE A 971 27.89 12.39 -21.88
N SER A 972 28.19 11.76 -23.01
CA SER A 972 29.24 10.73 -23.10
C SER A 972 30.63 11.22 -22.66
N LYS A 973 30.93 12.51 -22.88
CA LYS A 973 32.18 13.16 -22.43
C LYS A 973 32.31 13.22 -20.90
N LEU A 974 31.20 13.14 -20.17
CA LEU A 974 31.15 13.14 -18.71
C LEU A 974 31.27 11.71 -18.12
N GLY A 975 31.46 10.69 -18.96
CA GLY A 975 31.53 9.28 -18.55
C GLY A 975 30.16 8.64 -18.26
N LEU A 976 29.06 9.36 -18.42
CA LEU A 976 27.70 8.89 -18.11
C LEU A 976 27.17 7.97 -19.22
N SER A 977 26.42 6.93 -18.84
CA SER A 977 25.84 5.94 -19.75
C SER A 977 24.37 6.20 -20.11
N ASP A 978 23.61 6.82 -19.20
CA ASP A 978 22.19 7.13 -19.37
C ASP A 978 21.78 8.36 -18.55
N VAL A 979 21.00 9.27 -19.14
CA VAL A 979 20.44 10.43 -18.45
C VAL A 979 18.99 10.63 -18.88
N ARG A 980 18.06 10.54 -17.94
CA ARG A 980 16.62 10.75 -18.16
C ARG A 980 16.10 11.86 -17.26
N VAL A 981 15.49 12.87 -17.86
CA VAL A 981 14.70 13.89 -17.15
C VAL A 981 13.24 13.49 -17.23
N TYR A 982 12.49 13.65 -16.15
CA TYR A 982 11.08 13.30 -16.13
C TYR A 982 10.25 14.22 -15.24
N PHE A 983 8.97 14.28 -15.55
CA PHE A 983 7.95 14.94 -14.76
C PHE A 983 6.85 13.93 -14.44
N VAL A 984 6.33 13.97 -13.21
CA VAL A 984 5.20 13.17 -12.74
C VAL A 984 4.15 14.11 -12.16
N GLY A 985 2.92 13.96 -12.62
CA GLY A 985 1.74 14.47 -11.93
C GLY A 985 0.91 13.32 -11.36
N SER A 986 0.48 13.42 -10.11
CA SER A 986 -0.37 12.43 -9.43
C SER A 986 -1.70 13.01 -8.98
N ASN A 987 -2.76 12.19 -9.04
CA ASN A 987 -4.14 12.55 -8.67
C ASN A 987 -4.67 13.83 -9.35
N LEU A 988 -4.28 14.08 -10.60
CA LEU A 988 -4.54 15.37 -11.27
C LEU A 988 -6.04 15.64 -11.54
N PHE A 989 -6.84 14.58 -11.69
CA PHE A 989 -8.25 14.66 -12.02
C PHE A 989 -9.05 13.55 -11.30
N LEU A 990 -10.23 13.91 -10.80
CA LEU A 990 -11.19 13.03 -10.16
C LEU A 990 -12.58 13.33 -10.71
N TRP A 991 -13.27 12.30 -11.21
CA TRP A 991 -14.68 12.34 -11.56
C TRP A 991 -15.46 11.44 -10.61
N THR A 992 -16.41 12.02 -9.88
CA THR A 992 -17.22 11.35 -8.87
C THR A 992 -18.53 12.12 -8.68
N LYS A 993 -19.58 11.43 -8.21
CA LYS A 993 -20.81 12.06 -7.69
C LYS A 993 -20.76 12.30 -6.18
N TYR A 994 -19.81 11.67 -5.50
CA TYR A 994 -19.60 11.80 -4.06
C TYR A 994 -19.13 13.21 -3.69
N THR A 995 -19.73 13.77 -2.64
CA THR A 995 -19.37 15.08 -2.09
C THR A 995 -18.11 14.96 -1.23
N GLY A 996 -16.94 15.08 -1.86
CA GLY A 996 -15.61 14.98 -1.24
C GLY A 996 -14.69 14.02 -1.99
N ASP A 997 -13.68 13.48 -1.31
CA ASP A 997 -12.88 12.37 -1.84
C ASP A 997 -13.57 11.01 -1.52
N PRO A 998 -14.03 10.24 -2.53
CA PRO A 998 -14.72 8.96 -2.32
C PRO A 998 -13.80 7.85 -1.79
N GLU A 999 -12.48 8.05 -1.83
CA GLU A 999 -11.50 7.07 -1.29
C GLU A 999 -11.19 7.33 0.19
N SER A 1000 -11.57 8.48 0.75
CA SER A 1000 -11.31 8.82 2.15
C SER A 1000 -12.24 8.08 3.11
N GLY A 1001 -11.66 7.34 4.06
CA GLY A 1001 -12.38 6.55 5.07
C GLY A 1001 -11.98 6.92 6.50
N ILE A 1002 -12.90 6.76 7.46
CA ILE A 1002 -12.70 7.22 8.85
C ILE A 1002 -11.90 6.27 9.75
N THR A 1003 -11.72 5.03 9.32
CA THR A 1003 -11.16 3.95 10.16
C THR A 1003 -9.95 3.30 9.50
N SER A 1004 -9.03 2.87 10.36
CA SER A 1004 -7.90 2.02 10.01
C SER A 1004 -8.19 0.51 10.17
N ASN A 1005 -9.44 0.11 10.45
CA ASN A 1005 -9.79 -1.31 10.53
C ASN A 1005 -9.98 -1.89 9.11
N PRO A 1006 -9.19 -2.90 8.70
CA PRO A 1006 -9.25 -3.46 7.35
C PRO A 1006 -10.58 -4.13 7.02
N ASN A 1007 -11.39 -4.50 8.01
CA ASN A 1007 -12.69 -5.17 7.81
C ASN A 1007 -13.89 -4.22 7.85
N ALA A 1008 -13.70 -2.98 8.31
CA ALA A 1008 -14.76 -1.99 8.45
C ALA A 1008 -14.68 -0.96 7.30
N GLN A 1009 -15.75 -0.82 6.53
CA GLN A 1009 -15.81 0.11 5.40
C GLN A 1009 -17.18 0.76 5.27
N GLY A 1010 -17.25 1.81 4.45
CA GLY A 1010 -18.50 2.46 4.09
C GLY A 1010 -18.81 3.74 4.86
N LEU A 1011 -17.92 4.17 5.76
CA LEU A 1011 -18.02 5.49 6.39
C LEU A 1011 -16.87 6.39 5.89
N GLY A 1012 -17.20 7.58 5.41
CA GLY A 1012 -16.23 8.49 4.79
C GLY A 1012 -16.49 9.97 5.06
N GLY A 1013 -15.57 10.81 4.60
CA GLY A 1013 -15.70 12.28 4.58
C GLY A 1013 -15.40 13.02 5.89
N PHE A 1014 -15.60 12.42 7.07
CA PHE A 1014 -15.36 13.08 8.36
C PHE A 1014 -13.97 12.78 8.91
N GLY A 1015 -13.29 13.75 9.52
CA GLY A 1015 -11.98 13.52 10.15
C GLY A 1015 -10.96 12.85 9.22
N THR A 1016 -10.88 13.26 7.95
CA THR A 1016 -9.94 12.61 7.02
C THR A 1016 -9.51 13.60 5.94
N PRO A 1017 -8.21 13.91 5.82
CA PRO A 1017 -7.75 14.70 4.70
C PRO A 1017 -7.89 13.91 3.39
N PRO A 1018 -8.32 14.57 2.30
CA PRO A 1018 -8.42 13.94 0.98
C PRO A 1018 -7.03 13.64 0.42
N GLN A 1019 -6.98 12.82 -0.64
CA GLN A 1019 -5.74 12.57 -1.36
C GLN A 1019 -5.23 13.85 -2.04
N PRO A 1020 -3.96 14.23 -1.88
CA PRO A 1020 -3.44 15.44 -2.51
C PRO A 1020 -3.11 15.24 -4.00
N LYS A 1021 -3.08 16.36 -4.73
CA LYS A 1021 -2.46 16.48 -6.05
C LYS A 1021 -0.95 16.61 -5.88
N GLY A 1022 -0.17 15.76 -6.56
CA GLY A 1022 1.28 15.78 -6.50
C GLY A 1022 1.92 16.18 -7.82
N PHE A 1023 3.04 16.89 -7.75
CA PHE A 1023 3.83 17.34 -8.89
C PHE A 1023 5.31 17.11 -8.57
N GLN A 1024 6.02 16.37 -9.41
CA GLN A 1024 7.42 16.02 -9.16
C GLN A 1024 8.23 16.09 -10.45
N PHE A 1025 9.41 16.70 -10.36
CA PHE A 1025 10.43 16.71 -11.41
C PHE A 1025 11.59 15.85 -10.94
N GLY A 1026 12.09 14.99 -11.81
CA GLY A 1026 13.21 14.13 -11.47
C GLY A 1026 14.21 13.95 -12.58
N LEU A 1027 15.39 13.50 -12.16
CA LEU A 1027 16.54 13.21 -12.99
C LEU A 1027 17.10 11.86 -12.57
N ASN A 1028 17.18 10.94 -13.53
CA ASN A 1028 17.86 9.66 -13.37
C ASN A 1028 19.17 9.70 -14.16
N VAL A 1029 20.27 9.39 -13.50
CA VAL A 1029 21.62 9.34 -14.08
C VAL A 1029 22.21 7.97 -13.83
N LYS A 1030 22.85 7.40 -14.85
CA LYS A 1030 23.64 6.18 -14.72
C LYS A 1030 25.07 6.43 -15.22
N LEU A 1031 26.03 5.94 -14.45
CA LEU A 1031 27.44 5.79 -14.79
C LEU A 1031 27.66 4.36 -15.25
#